data_AF-A0A961Y7Q5-F1
#
_entry.id   AF-A0A961Y7Q5-F1
#
_cell.length_a   1.000
_cell.length_b   1.000
_cell.length_c   1.000
_cell.angle_alpha   90.00
_cell.angle_beta   90.00
_cell.angle_gamma   90.00
#
_symmetry.space_group_name_H-M   'P 1'
#
loop_
_entity.id
_entity.type
_entity.pdbx_description
1 polymer ?
#
loop_
_entity_poly.entity_id
_entity_poly.type
_entity_poly.pdbx_seq_one_letter_code
_entity_poly.pdbx_strand_id
1 'polypeptide(L)'
;MNMREFGRFGRVGAGAFFAVAALLHAGPAPAQQSTREIVLSQDTDFFGGDYKTIKDISLDDCSRACIADSQCQAFTFNTKAGWCFMKNKAGKAQSFAGAVGGKIVSRQVISPDTIEKRKEALAFLPQRYVDDARRFAGAVSKLPVDPRSVSELATAGDAARTDKNVEGVSESYQRALRKAQGDGSLWGRFARAVISTDTDDWRAKNRQQEEAVSAAINAVLNSDAPQVRGDALAMLAVALQRQSQWKNAIRAYRASIEANPVDWVRDSLAKLELERGFRIVEHTVDSDAISPRLCVVFSDPIATGTFRAADFVQVEGAGDIATESEERQICIDGVRHGERYRVTVRAGLPAGDGEKLKRNVDLDIYVRDRAPSVRFPGKAYVLPAGGEATIPVITVNTDMVKAELVRIGDRSLARTVGDSSFLSQLNTYDFSEIRDSKGEAVWQGEVTVRRELNRDMTTAIPVSQITGALKPGVYILTAKAGNELRDEDWQPSATQWFIVTDIGIAALDGSDGLNVFARSLRTAAPIGGATVRLVALNDEILGTAKTDGEGRARLDPGLLNGDGGNAPALVVVETEAGDYAFLDYSAPGFDLTDRGVAGRPAADALDLYAVSDRGVYRPGEEVELTALVRNAKADAVEATPLTLIMKRPDGVEYLRRTVPDAGLGGHHARIELSAAAMRGQWRAGYYTDPKGPALAEVKFLVEDFQPERLDFSLKSDAEAITLDDAGEVSLDARFLYGAPASDLRIEGETKLVSSREIKAWPGYEFGLPDDAFEPMIQPLDISETTDEDGHAVVPLALPEAPPTSLPMVATAFIRVVDSGGRPVERTLDLPVRGDGIRVGLKPLFDGSVEEGGNARFEVIAIDADGNRVALAGAAWQLAERETRFQWYNSDGTWNYEPVTTTKRVASGNVDIPKDEPARIEAPVKWGGYAMTVNAAGVSGAGSEFESGWYVTPTAEDTPDVLKVALDKERYKVGETAVVHLTPRFSGTALVMVADDRLIAMKSVQVAEGGADVELPVTAEWGPGAYVTAMLYRPMDIDARRMPGRAIGLQWAAVDPESRKLDVAISSEDVTRPRGQLPVEVNIANLKAGEKAYFTLAAVDLGILTLTRHPVPDPDGWYFGQR
;
A
#
# COMPACT_ATOMS: atom_id res chain seq x y z
N MET A 1 8.66 -27.74 -55.85
CA MET A 1 8.66 -26.58 -56.76
C MET A 1 9.71 -25.60 -56.25
N ASN A 2 10.96 -25.76 -56.72
CA ASN A 2 11.70 -24.85 -57.63
C ASN A 2 12.15 -23.55 -56.93
N MET A 3 13.43 -23.35 -56.56
CA MET A 3 14.60 -23.02 -57.41
C MET A 3 14.36 -21.77 -58.28
N ARG A 4 15.23 -20.75 -58.44
CA ARG A 4 16.69 -20.63 -58.28
C ARG A 4 17.15 -19.17 -58.51
N GLU A 5 18.30 -18.82 -57.92
CA GLU A 5 19.53 -18.11 -58.42
C GLU A 5 19.50 -16.89 -59.38
N PHE A 6 20.39 -15.90 -59.15
CA PHE A 6 21.79 -15.77 -59.67
C PHE A 6 22.38 -14.43 -59.16
N GLY A 7 23.69 -14.21 -58.99
CA GLY A 7 24.82 -14.88 -59.61
C GLY A 7 26.20 -14.52 -59.02
N ARG A 8 27.22 -15.04 -59.72
CA ARG A 8 28.60 -15.30 -59.30
C ARG A 8 29.52 -14.98 -60.48
N PHE A 9 30.71 -14.43 -60.24
CA PHE A 9 31.91 -14.47 -61.11
C PHE A 9 33.13 -14.16 -60.23
N GLY A 10 34.30 -14.81 -60.26
CA GLY A 10 34.79 -15.98 -60.97
C GLY A 10 36.34 -16.06 -60.89
N ARG A 11 36.87 -17.30 -60.73
CA ARG A 11 38.14 -17.88 -61.25
C ARG A 11 39.51 -17.27 -60.81
N VAL A 12 40.67 -17.95 -60.78
CA VAL A 12 41.22 -19.33 -60.91
C VAL A 12 42.73 -19.20 -60.59
N GLY A 13 43.36 -20.22 -59.97
CA GLY A 13 44.67 -20.72 -60.45
C GLY A 13 45.90 -20.67 -59.53
N ALA A 14 46.43 -21.89 -59.24
CA ALA A 14 47.83 -22.27 -58.94
C ALA A 14 48.51 -21.64 -57.69
N GLY A 15 49.36 -22.29 -56.91
CA GLY A 15 50.06 -23.56 -57.01
C GLY A 15 51.34 -23.46 -56.17
N ALA A 16 51.34 -24.16 -55.02
CA ALA A 16 52.45 -24.79 -54.30
C ALA A 16 53.64 -24.00 -53.69
N PHE A 17 53.97 -24.45 -52.46
CA PHE A 17 55.25 -24.51 -51.71
C PHE A 17 55.52 -23.58 -50.50
N PHE A 18 55.33 -24.20 -49.32
CA PHE A 18 56.14 -24.24 -48.09
C PHE A 18 56.46 -22.97 -47.28
N ALA A 19 55.79 -22.92 -46.13
CA ALA A 19 56.32 -22.88 -44.76
C ALA A 19 56.81 -21.55 -44.13
N VAL A 20 56.39 -21.43 -42.86
CA VAL A 20 56.98 -20.71 -41.70
C VAL A 20 56.32 -19.40 -41.27
N ALA A 21 55.92 -19.43 -39.98
CA ALA A 21 55.71 -18.36 -39.01
C ALA A 21 54.43 -17.49 -39.10
N ALA A 22 53.40 -17.89 -38.36
CA ALA A 22 52.43 -16.95 -37.79
C ALA A 22 52.59 -16.97 -36.25
N LEU A 23 53.07 -15.83 -35.73
CA LEU A 23 53.26 -15.53 -34.32
C LEU A 23 51.91 -15.53 -33.57
N LEU A 24 51.72 -16.48 -32.67
CA LEU A 24 50.75 -16.39 -31.59
C LEU A 24 51.28 -15.40 -30.55
N HIS A 25 50.65 -14.23 -30.43
CA HIS A 25 50.79 -13.38 -29.26
C HIS A 25 50.05 -14.05 -28.09
N ALA A 26 50.72 -14.97 -27.41
CA ALA A 26 50.36 -15.36 -26.06
C ALA A 26 50.77 -14.19 -25.14
N GLY A 27 49.79 -13.43 -24.65
CA GLY A 27 50.01 -12.57 -23.49
C GLY A 27 50.52 -13.42 -22.32
N PRO A 28 51.42 -12.91 -21.47
CA PRO A 28 51.91 -13.68 -20.33
C PRO A 28 50.74 -14.00 -19.39
N ALA A 29 50.60 -15.27 -19.03
CA ALA A 29 49.76 -15.67 -17.91
C ALA A 29 50.20 -14.87 -16.66
N PRO A 30 49.26 -14.37 -15.82
CA PRO A 30 49.64 -13.66 -14.61
C PRO A 30 50.51 -14.58 -13.75
N ALA A 31 51.72 -14.11 -13.44
CA ALA A 31 52.63 -14.82 -12.56
C ALA A 31 51.97 -14.98 -11.19
N GLN A 32 51.82 -16.23 -10.74
CA GLN A 32 51.22 -16.58 -9.46
C GLN A 32 52.14 -16.07 -8.34
N GLN A 33 51.76 -14.96 -7.70
CA GLN A 33 52.53 -14.38 -6.60
C GLN A 33 52.43 -15.30 -5.38
N SER A 34 53.53 -15.99 -5.07
CA SER A 34 53.71 -16.70 -3.81
C SER A 34 54.65 -15.91 -2.91
N THR A 35 54.23 -15.65 -1.69
CA THR A 35 55.09 -15.03 -0.68
C THR A 35 55.94 -16.12 0.00
N ARG A 36 57.25 -15.90 0.07
CA ARG A 36 58.21 -16.77 0.75
C ARG A 36 58.26 -16.38 2.22
N GLU A 37 57.69 -17.20 3.09
CA GLU A 37 57.74 -17.01 4.55
C GLU A 37 58.68 -18.01 5.20
N ILE A 38 59.24 -17.67 6.36
CA ILE A 38 60.13 -18.56 7.13
C ILE A 38 59.43 -19.03 8.39
N VAL A 39 59.42 -20.35 8.59
CA VAL A 39 59.04 -20.97 9.87
C VAL A 39 60.32 -21.30 10.64
N LEU A 40 60.46 -20.73 11.84
CA LEU A 40 61.59 -20.97 12.73
C LEU A 40 61.30 -22.16 13.67
N SER A 41 62.34 -22.94 13.96
CA SER A 41 62.34 -24.07 14.90
C SER A 41 63.53 -23.91 15.84
N GLN A 42 63.25 -23.79 17.14
CA GLN A 42 64.29 -23.65 18.17
C GLN A 42 65.03 -24.97 18.38
N ASP A 43 66.29 -24.87 18.81
CA ASP A 43 67.20 -26.00 19.06
C ASP A 43 67.22 -27.06 17.94
N THR A 44 67.15 -26.59 16.70
CA THR A 44 67.00 -27.43 15.50
C THR A 44 68.06 -27.08 14.47
N ASP A 45 68.81 -28.10 14.04
CA ASP A 45 69.70 -28.05 12.88
C ASP A 45 69.10 -28.86 11.72
N PHE A 46 69.02 -28.26 10.53
CA PHE A 46 68.65 -28.96 9.31
C PHE A 46 69.91 -29.57 8.67
N PHE A 47 70.18 -30.86 8.88
CA PHE A 47 71.45 -31.44 8.45
C PHE A 47 71.60 -31.50 6.91
N GLY A 48 72.64 -30.82 6.39
CA GLY A 48 73.07 -30.83 4.99
C GLY A 48 72.31 -29.86 4.06
N GLY A 49 72.82 -29.67 2.85
CA GLY A 49 72.25 -28.75 1.84
C GLY A 49 72.80 -27.32 1.90
N ASP A 50 73.83 -27.08 2.72
CA ASP A 50 74.49 -25.80 2.91
C ASP A 50 75.17 -25.36 1.62
N TYR A 51 74.74 -24.23 1.07
CA TYR A 51 75.35 -23.64 -0.13
C TYR A 51 76.04 -22.31 0.16
N LYS A 52 75.73 -21.68 1.30
CA LYS A 52 76.31 -20.41 1.71
C LYS A 52 76.29 -20.25 3.22
N THR A 53 77.42 -19.89 3.81
CA THR A 53 77.52 -19.55 5.23
C THR A 53 77.81 -18.06 5.38
N ILE A 54 76.97 -17.35 6.11
CA ILE A 54 77.20 -15.95 6.49
C ILE A 54 77.57 -15.92 7.96
N LYS A 55 78.68 -15.25 8.29
CA LYS A 55 79.19 -15.10 9.67
C LYS A 55 78.88 -13.70 10.19
N ASP A 56 78.94 -13.55 11.52
CA ASP A 56 78.72 -12.29 12.24
C ASP A 56 77.38 -11.61 11.89
N ILE A 57 76.33 -12.42 11.74
CA ILE A 57 74.99 -12.01 11.32
C ILE A 57 73.97 -12.29 12.43
N SER A 58 72.91 -11.48 12.53
CA SER A 58 71.80 -11.75 13.45
C SER A 58 70.85 -12.82 12.88
N LEU A 59 70.00 -13.42 13.72
CA LEU A 59 68.97 -14.36 13.28
C LEU A 59 67.97 -13.71 12.30
N ASP A 60 67.61 -12.44 12.54
CA ASP A 60 66.70 -11.70 11.68
C ASP A 60 67.34 -11.39 10.31
N ASP A 61 68.61 -11.02 10.31
CA ASP A 61 69.37 -10.81 9.07
C ASP A 61 69.57 -12.12 8.30
N CYS A 62 69.82 -13.23 9.00
CA CYS A 62 69.88 -14.57 8.42
C CYS A 62 68.54 -14.96 7.76
N SER A 63 67.42 -14.65 8.43
CA SER A 63 66.08 -14.89 7.92
C SER A 63 65.79 -14.03 6.68
N ARG A 64 66.10 -12.74 6.72
CA ARG A 64 65.95 -11.83 5.57
C ARG A 64 66.81 -12.26 4.39
N ALA A 65 68.06 -12.64 4.64
CA ALA A 65 68.96 -13.14 3.60
C ALA A 65 68.40 -14.39 2.91
N CYS A 66 67.80 -15.31 3.68
CA CYS A 66 67.19 -16.52 3.13
C CYS A 66 65.85 -16.25 2.39
N ILE A 67 65.05 -15.29 2.82
CA ILE A 67 63.84 -14.89 2.07
C ILE A 67 64.22 -14.26 0.72
N ALA A 68 65.20 -13.36 0.75
CA ALA A 68 65.67 -12.61 -0.43
C ALA A 68 66.40 -13.49 -1.45
N ASP A 69 67.02 -14.59 -1.02
CA ASP A 69 67.70 -15.53 -1.91
C ASP A 69 66.76 -16.66 -2.35
N SER A 70 66.33 -16.66 -3.62
CA SER A 70 65.44 -17.68 -4.18
C SER A 70 66.01 -19.11 -4.11
N GLN A 71 67.33 -19.27 -4.00
CA GLN A 71 67.96 -20.57 -3.82
C GLN A 71 67.84 -21.09 -2.40
N CYS A 72 67.62 -20.22 -1.41
CA CYS A 72 67.43 -20.65 -0.03
C CYS A 72 66.08 -21.36 0.13
N GLN A 73 66.08 -22.56 0.68
CA GLN A 73 64.86 -23.30 1.06
C GLN A 73 64.81 -23.55 2.57
N ALA A 74 65.96 -23.42 3.26
CA ALA A 74 66.08 -23.44 4.71
C ALA A 74 67.39 -22.76 5.16
N PHE A 75 67.56 -22.53 6.44
CA PHE A 75 68.84 -22.18 7.05
C PHE A 75 68.97 -22.84 8.44
N THR A 76 70.19 -23.00 8.93
CA THR A 76 70.46 -23.21 10.36
C THR A 76 71.27 -22.04 10.88
N PHE A 77 70.82 -21.39 11.96
CA PHE A 77 71.53 -20.29 12.60
C PHE A 77 72.12 -20.74 13.94
N ASN A 78 73.44 -20.67 14.10
CA ASN A 78 74.11 -20.97 15.36
C ASN A 78 74.11 -19.72 16.24
N THR A 79 73.39 -19.76 17.36
CA THR A 79 73.17 -18.59 18.22
C THR A 79 74.41 -18.17 19.00
N LYS A 80 75.35 -19.08 19.24
CA LYS A 80 76.60 -18.80 19.97
C LYS A 80 77.70 -18.26 19.07
N ALA A 81 77.76 -18.71 17.83
CA ALA A 81 78.79 -18.30 16.86
C ALA A 81 78.34 -17.15 15.94
N GLY A 82 77.04 -16.84 15.88
CA GLY A 82 76.49 -15.83 14.97
C GLY A 82 76.58 -16.23 13.50
N TRP A 83 76.51 -17.52 13.20
CA TRP A 83 76.69 -18.06 11.85
C TRP A 83 75.36 -18.56 11.28
N CYS A 84 75.02 -18.08 10.08
CA CYS A 84 73.87 -18.47 9.29
C CYS A 84 74.29 -19.41 8.17
N PHE A 85 73.92 -20.68 8.28
CA PHE A 85 74.15 -21.70 7.26
C PHE A 85 72.92 -21.80 6.36
N MET A 86 72.90 -21.04 5.25
CA MET A 86 71.83 -21.08 4.25
C MET A 86 71.90 -22.36 3.42
N LYS A 87 70.71 -22.94 3.20
CA LYS A 87 70.54 -24.27 2.63
C LYS A 87 69.58 -24.23 1.45
N ASN A 88 69.93 -24.95 0.38
CA ASN A 88 69.11 -25.02 -0.84
C ASN A 88 68.03 -26.11 -0.79
N LYS A 89 67.99 -26.86 0.31
CA LYS A 89 66.94 -27.81 0.68
C LYS A 89 66.85 -27.89 2.19
N ALA A 90 65.66 -28.14 2.73
CA ALA A 90 65.51 -28.49 4.14
C ALA A 90 65.99 -29.93 4.34
N GLY A 91 67.19 -30.10 4.90
CA GLY A 91 67.72 -31.41 5.30
C GLY A 91 66.92 -32.07 6.43
N LYS A 92 67.38 -33.22 6.93
CA LYS A 92 66.71 -33.89 8.06
C LYS A 92 66.91 -33.05 9.33
N ALA A 93 65.82 -32.64 9.97
CA ALA A 93 65.87 -31.91 11.23
C ALA A 93 66.48 -32.79 12.33
N GLN A 94 67.47 -32.26 13.03
CA GLN A 94 68.12 -32.87 14.19
C GLN A 94 68.10 -31.87 15.35
N SER A 95 67.91 -32.37 16.57
CA SER A 95 67.96 -31.51 17.74
C SER A 95 69.40 -31.11 18.03
N PHE A 96 69.66 -29.81 18.14
CA PHE A 96 70.96 -29.24 18.47
C PHE A 96 70.76 -27.99 19.32
N ALA A 97 71.14 -28.06 20.60
CA ALA A 97 70.98 -26.96 21.53
C ALA A 97 71.81 -25.73 21.11
N GLY A 98 71.15 -24.58 20.97
CA GLY A 98 71.79 -23.34 20.50
C GLY A 98 71.83 -23.18 18.98
N ALA A 99 71.02 -23.94 18.23
CA ALA A 99 70.77 -23.71 16.80
C ALA A 99 69.31 -23.36 16.54
N VAL A 100 69.04 -22.43 15.62
CA VAL A 100 67.70 -22.08 15.16
C VAL A 100 67.56 -22.44 13.69
N GLY A 101 66.70 -23.40 13.37
CA GLY A 101 66.43 -23.80 11.99
C GLY A 101 65.31 -22.94 11.41
N GLY A 102 65.52 -22.32 10.25
CA GLY A 102 64.47 -21.65 9.48
C GLY A 102 64.14 -22.41 8.20
N LYS A 103 62.87 -22.66 7.89
CA LYS A 103 62.45 -23.31 6.63
C LYS A 103 61.54 -22.39 5.83
N ILE A 104 61.79 -22.26 4.53
CA ILE A 104 60.94 -21.49 3.62
C ILE A 104 59.67 -22.28 3.33
N VAL A 105 58.53 -21.63 3.47
CA VAL A 105 57.22 -22.08 3.01
C VAL A 105 56.67 -21.05 2.02
N SER A 106 56.23 -21.50 0.85
CA SER A 106 55.59 -20.66 -0.16
C SER A 106 54.08 -20.67 0.06
N ARG A 107 53.47 -19.52 0.32
CA ARG A 107 52.00 -19.39 0.44
C ARG A 107 51.46 -18.73 -0.83
N GLN A 108 50.46 -19.34 -1.47
CA GLN A 108 49.74 -18.71 -2.57
C GLN A 108 48.81 -17.64 -2.02
N VAL A 109 48.88 -16.42 -2.57
CA VAL A 109 47.91 -15.37 -2.31
C VAL A 109 46.66 -15.67 -3.16
N ILE A 110 45.53 -15.94 -2.51
CA ILE A 110 44.26 -16.16 -3.20
C ILE A 110 43.83 -14.81 -3.78
N SER A 111 43.64 -14.73 -5.10
CA SER A 111 43.22 -13.49 -5.76
C SER A 111 41.81 -13.08 -5.31
N PRO A 112 41.51 -11.76 -5.26
CA PRO A 112 40.16 -11.26 -4.99
C PRO A 112 39.08 -11.90 -5.87
N ASP A 113 39.34 -12.09 -7.17
CA ASP A 113 38.41 -12.74 -8.11
C ASP A 113 38.10 -14.19 -7.73
N THR A 114 39.06 -14.90 -7.15
CA THR A 114 38.86 -16.28 -6.69
C THR A 114 38.04 -16.32 -5.40
N ILE A 115 38.13 -15.28 -4.56
CA ILE A 115 37.29 -15.12 -3.37
C ILE A 115 35.85 -14.82 -3.78
N GLU A 116 35.62 -13.94 -4.77
CA GLU A 116 34.26 -13.67 -5.28
C GLU A 116 33.60 -14.91 -5.88
N LYS A 117 34.31 -15.67 -6.73
CA LYS A 117 33.81 -16.96 -7.25
C LYS A 117 33.50 -17.99 -6.15
N ARG A 118 34.15 -17.89 -4.99
CA ARG A 118 33.86 -18.76 -3.83
C ARG A 118 32.68 -18.29 -3.02
N LYS A 119 32.38 -16.98 -3.01
CA LYS A 119 31.14 -16.47 -2.44
C LYS A 119 29.93 -16.92 -3.25
N GLU A 120 30.05 -17.03 -4.57
CA GLU A 120 28.99 -17.62 -5.42
C GLU A 120 28.63 -19.05 -4.98
N ALA A 121 29.62 -19.87 -4.62
CA ALA A 121 29.39 -21.22 -4.08
C ALA A 121 28.69 -21.24 -2.71
N LEU A 122 28.55 -20.08 -2.05
CA LEU A 122 27.84 -19.87 -0.79
C LEU A 122 26.55 -19.05 -0.97
N ALA A 123 26.16 -18.71 -2.22
CA ALA A 123 25.01 -17.85 -2.51
C ALA A 123 23.66 -18.41 -2.01
N PHE A 124 23.61 -19.71 -1.67
CA PHE A 124 22.44 -20.30 -1.04
C PHE A 124 22.22 -19.88 0.41
N LEU A 125 23.22 -19.25 1.05
CA LEU A 125 23.12 -18.68 2.39
C LEU A 125 22.68 -17.21 2.33
N PRO A 126 21.87 -16.75 3.29
CA PRO A 126 21.66 -15.32 3.49
C PRO A 126 22.98 -14.57 3.70
N GLN A 127 23.11 -13.39 3.08
CA GLN A 127 24.33 -12.58 3.08
C GLN A 127 24.94 -12.35 4.48
N ARG A 128 24.08 -12.23 5.51
CA ARG A 128 24.51 -12.07 6.91
C ARG A 128 25.54 -13.11 7.37
N TYR A 129 25.46 -14.36 6.90
CA TYR A 129 26.39 -15.42 7.32
C TYR A 129 27.81 -15.18 6.79
N VAL A 130 27.91 -14.63 5.58
CA VAL A 130 29.19 -14.25 4.97
C VAL A 130 29.76 -13.01 5.67
N ASP A 131 28.90 -12.05 6.00
CA ASP A 131 29.29 -10.85 6.75
C ASP A 131 29.75 -11.18 8.18
N ASP A 132 29.06 -12.10 8.87
CA ASP A 132 29.44 -12.61 10.18
C ASP A 132 30.79 -13.33 10.14
N ALA A 133 31.00 -14.19 9.14
CA ALA A 133 32.29 -14.84 8.93
C ALA A 133 33.42 -13.81 8.72
N ARG A 134 33.16 -12.72 7.98
CA ARG A 134 34.10 -11.62 7.76
C ARG A 134 34.37 -10.84 9.05
N ARG A 135 33.32 -10.49 9.81
CA ARG A 135 33.44 -9.83 11.12
C ARG A 135 34.25 -10.68 12.09
N PHE A 136 33.99 -11.98 12.12
CA PHE A 136 34.69 -12.93 12.97
C PHE A 136 36.18 -13.03 12.61
N ALA A 137 36.52 -13.16 11.33
CA ALA A 137 37.92 -13.10 10.88
C ALA A 137 38.60 -11.77 11.26
N GLY A 138 37.86 -10.65 11.15
CA GLY A 138 38.30 -9.34 11.61
C GLY A 138 38.54 -9.27 13.13
N ALA A 139 37.68 -9.89 13.95
CA ALA A 139 37.86 -9.98 15.39
C ALA A 139 39.09 -10.84 15.76
N VAL A 140 39.26 -11.99 15.12
CA VAL A 140 40.46 -12.83 15.27
C VAL A 140 41.73 -12.07 14.91
N SER A 141 41.69 -11.17 13.92
CA SER A 141 42.83 -10.33 13.51
C SER A 141 43.22 -9.29 14.56
N LYS A 142 42.41 -9.06 15.59
CA LYS A 142 42.69 -8.08 16.65
C LYS A 142 43.21 -8.73 17.93
N LEU A 143 43.26 -10.06 17.98
CA LEU A 143 43.75 -10.78 19.16
C LEU A 143 45.25 -10.53 19.42
N PRO A 144 45.68 -10.53 20.71
CA PRO A 144 47.09 -10.46 21.06
C PRO A 144 47.90 -11.61 20.44
N VAL A 145 49.12 -11.29 19.98
CA VAL A 145 50.02 -12.28 19.37
C VAL A 145 50.57 -13.22 20.45
N ASP A 146 50.36 -14.53 20.26
CA ASP A 146 50.89 -15.57 21.16
C ASP A 146 52.31 -15.99 20.74
N PRO A 147 53.25 -16.17 21.70
CA PRO A 147 54.63 -16.56 21.41
C PRO A 147 54.75 -17.98 20.81
N ARG A 148 53.78 -18.87 21.06
CA ARG A 148 53.77 -20.24 20.51
C ARG A 148 53.59 -20.23 18.99
N SER A 149 54.17 -21.20 18.29
CA SER A 149 54.01 -21.37 16.84
C SER A 149 52.58 -21.74 16.46
N VAL A 150 52.21 -21.53 15.19
CA VAL A 150 50.89 -21.93 14.65
C VAL A 150 50.63 -23.43 14.88
N SER A 151 51.66 -24.26 14.72
CA SER A 151 51.55 -25.70 14.93
C SER A 151 51.32 -26.06 16.40
N GLU A 152 52.02 -25.42 17.35
CA GLU A 152 51.84 -25.65 18.78
C GLU A 152 50.43 -25.23 19.24
N LEU A 153 49.93 -24.10 18.72
CA LEU A 153 48.58 -23.61 19.03
C LEU A 153 47.48 -24.51 18.43
N ALA A 154 47.66 -24.98 17.19
CA ALA A 154 46.73 -25.94 16.58
C ALA A 154 46.70 -27.28 17.35
N THR A 155 47.87 -27.79 17.77
CA THR A 155 47.95 -29.00 18.61
C THR A 155 47.31 -28.78 19.97
N ALA A 156 47.48 -27.61 20.59
CA ALA A 156 46.81 -27.27 21.85
C ALA A 156 45.28 -27.23 21.67
N GLY A 157 44.79 -26.71 20.54
CA GLY A 157 43.36 -26.76 20.19
C GLY A 157 42.83 -28.19 20.02
N ASP A 158 43.61 -29.08 19.40
CA ASP A 158 43.24 -30.50 19.26
C ASP A 158 43.24 -31.26 20.59
N ALA A 159 44.18 -30.95 21.48
CA ALA A 159 44.20 -31.47 22.84
C ALA A 159 42.95 -30.99 23.61
N ALA A 160 42.66 -29.67 23.58
CA ALA A 160 41.48 -29.10 24.22
C ALA A 160 40.17 -29.72 23.70
N ARG A 161 40.08 -30.03 22.40
CA ARG A 161 38.94 -30.73 21.79
C ARG A 161 38.76 -32.13 22.37
N THR A 162 39.87 -32.86 22.56
CA THR A 162 39.88 -34.21 23.15
C THR A 162 39.47 -34.18 24.62
N ASP A 163 39.91 -33.15 25.34
CA ASP A 163 39.59 -32.91 26.75
C ASP A 163 38.19 -32.29 26.96
N LYS A 164 37.42 -32.07 25.88
CA LYS A 164 36.13 -31.38 25.88
C LYS A 164 36.17 -29.96 26.49
N ASN A 165 37.33 -29.31 26.45
CA ASN A 165 37.52 -27.93 26.89
C ASN A 165 37.15 -26.95 25.77
N VAL A 166 35.88 -26.52 25.75
CA VAL A 166 35.30 -25.62 24.75
C VAL A 166 36.07 -24.30 24.60
N GLU A 167 36.41 -23.67 25.73
CA GLU A 167 37.12 -22.39 25.73
C GLU A 167 38.54 -22.57 25.21
N GLY A 168 39.22 -23.65 25.63
CA GLY A 168 40.55 -24.00 25.17
C GLY A 168 40.62 -24.28 23.66
N VAL A 169 39.58 -24.89 23.08
CA VAL A 169 39.45 -25.08 21.61
C VAL A 169 39.41 -23.72 20.92
N SER A 170 38.49 -22.86 21.35
CA SER A 170 38.23 -21.56 20.73
C SER A 170 39.45 -20.65 20.83
N GLU A 171 40.03 -20.54 22.02
CA GLU A 171 41.19 -19.69 22.27
C GLU A 171 42.41 -20.16 21.47
N SER A 172 42.74 -21.45 21.50
CA SER A 172 43.96 -21.98 20.87
C SER A 172 43.90 -21.86 19.34
N TYR A 173 42.75 -22.19 18.74
CA TYR A 173 42.58 -22.07 17.30
C TYR A 173 42.50 -20.62 16.82
N GLN A 174 41.81 -19.73 17.54
CA GLN A 174 41.78 -18.30 17.17
C GLN A 174 43.16 -17.66 17.28
N ARG A 175 43.98 -18.02 18.29
CA ARG A 175 45.38 -17.57 18.38
C ARG A 175 46.26 -18.13 17.26
N ALA A 176 46.02 -19.37 16.82
CA ALA A 176 46.69 -19.94 15.65
C ALA A 176 46.31 -19.17 14.37
N LEU A 177 45.01 -18.91 14.19
CA LEU A 177 44.46 -18.20 13.04
C LEU A 177 44.88 -16.74 12.99
N ARG A 178 45.06 -16.07 14.13
CA ARG A 178 45.67 -14.72 14.20
C ARG A 178 46.99 -14.62 13.43
N LYS A 179 47.79 -15.70 13.44
CA LYS A 179 49.10 -15.79 12.78
C LYS A 179 49.01 -16.38 11.36
N ALA A 180 47.87 -16.95 10.97
CA ALA A 180 47.70 -17.69 9.72
C ALA A 180 46.27 -17.57 9.15
N GLN A 181 45.76 -16.34 8.99
CA GLN A 181 44.36 -16.11 8.57
C GLN A 181 44.04 -16.61 7.15
N GLY A 182 45.03 -16.64 6.26
CA GLY A 182 44.88 -17.20 4.92
C GLY A 182 44.93 -18.73 4.86
N ASP A 183 44.90 -19.44 6.00
CA ASP A 183 44.95 -20.91 6.05
C ASP A 183 43.56 -21.54 6.09
N GLY A 184 42.99 -21.85 4.93
CA GLY A 184 41.70 -22.54 4.87
C GLY A 184 41.69 -23.91 5.56
N SER A 185 42.83 -24.61 5.65
CA SER A 185 42.91 -25.88 6.37
C SER A 185 42.83 -25.68 7.88
N LEU A 186 43.48 -24.64 8.42
CA LEU A 186 43.39 -24.29 9.83
C LEU A 186 41.99 -23.82 10.23
N TRP A 187 41.33 -23.03 9.38
CA TRP A 187 39.92 -22.66 9.57
C TRP A 187 39.01 -23.90 9.56
N GLY A 188 39.24 -24.86 8.64
CA GLY A 188 38.47 -26.10 8.57
C GLY A 188 38.67 -27.00 9.79
N ARG A 189 39.90 -27.07 10.31
CA ARG A 189 40.21 -27.77 11.57
C ARG A 189 39.51 -27.11 12.76
N PHE A 190 39.50 -25.78 12.82
CA PHE A 190 38.79 -25.05 13.86
C PHE A 190 37.28 -25.32 13.82
N ALA A 191 36.65 -25.23 12.65
CA ALA A 191 35.23 -25.52 12.48
C ALA A 191 34.88 -26.94 12.95
N ARG A 192 35.67 -27.95 12.54
CA ARG A 192 35.49 -29.34 12.99
C ARG A 192 35.65 -29.48 14.50
N ALA A 193 36.65 -28.82 15.09
CA ALA A 193 36.92 -28.88 16.52
C ALA A 193 35.74 -28.35 17.33
N VAL A 194 35.24 -27.15 16.98
CA VAL A 194 34.09 -26.53 17.63
C VAL A 194 32.83 -27.37 17.51
N ILE A 195 32.55 -27.93 16.32
CA ILE A 195 31.38 -28.79 16.10
C ILE A 195 31.46 -30.09 16.92
N SER A 196 32.66 -30.65 17.10
CA SER A 196 32.84 -31.93 17.79
C SER A 196 32.88 -31.84 19.32
N THR A 197 32.77 -30.64 19.89
CA THR A 197 32.83 -30.41 21.33
C THR A 197 31.49 -29.87 21.81
N ASP A 198 30.77 -30.66 22.60
CA ASP A 198 29.47 -30.28 23.15
C ASP A 198 29.59 -29.70 24.57
N THR A 199 28.65 -28.81 24.92
CA THR A 199 28.56 -28.15 26.23
C THR A 199 27.11 -27.95 26.65
N ASP A 200 26.86 -28.02 27.95
CA ASP A 200 25.55 -27.74 28.56
C ASP A 200 25.35 -26.25 28.88
N ASP A 201 26.41 -25.43 28.80
CA ASP A 201 26.30 -23.97 28.95
C ASP A 201 25.73 -23.36 27.67
N TRP A 202 24.51 -22.81 27.77
CA TRP A 202 23.80 -22.20 26.64
C TRP A 202 24.57 -21.02 26.00
N ARG A 203 25.35 -20.24 26.78
CA ARG A 203 26.14 -19.11 26.25
C ARG A 203 27.32 -19.60 25.44
N ALA A 204 28.03 -20.60 25.97
CA ALA A 204 29.12 -21.26 25.25
C ALA A 204 28.58 -21.96 23.99
N LYS A 205 27.43 -22.63 24.10
CA LYS A 205 26.75 -23.30 22.98
C LYS A 205 26.37 -22.32 21.86
N ASN A 206 25.80 -21.16 22.18
CA ASN A 206 25.44 -20.16 21.16
C ASN A 206 26.70 -19.60 20.46
N ARG A 207 27.74 -19.28 21.24
CA ARG A 207 29.04 -18.84 20.70
C ARG A 207 29.67 -19.88 19.78
N GLN A 208 29.72 -21.14 20.20
CA GLN A 208 30.25 -22.24 19.38
C GLN A 208 29.47 -22.40 18.07
N GLN A 209 28.15 -22.22 18.07
CA GLN A 209 27.35 -22.30 16.85
C GLN A 209 27.68 -21.18 15.86
N GLU A 210 27.91 -19.96 16.33
CA GLU A 210 28.34 -18.82 15.51
C GLU A 210 29.77 -18.99 14.98
N GLU A 211 30.69 -19.43 15.85
CA GLU A 211 32.09 -19.70 15.51
C GLU A 211 32.22 -20.85 14.51
N ALA A 212 31.43 -21.93 14.65
CA ALA A 212 31.45 -23.07 13.74
C ALA A 212 31.04 -22.68 12.31
N VAL A 213 29.96 -21.92 12.15
CA VAL A 213 29.50 -21.44 10.84
C VAL A 213 30.52 -20.47 10.24
N SER A 214 30.99 -19.50 11.03
CA SER A 214 31.97 -18.51 10.59
C SER A 214 33.31 -19.14 10.20
N ALA A 215 33.79 -20.13 10.96
CA ALA A 215 35.03 -20.85 10.67
C ALA A 215 34.89 -21.72 9.42
N ALA A 216 33.75 -22.41 9.23
CA ALA A 216 33.51 -23.21 8.03
C ALA A 216 33.43 -22.36 6.75
N ILE A 217 32.77 -21.19 6.81
CA ILE A 217 32.73 -20.24 5.69
C ILE A 217 34.14 -19.72 5.38
N ASN A 218 34.89 -19.28 6.39
CA ASN A 218 36.27 -18.83 6.19
C ASN A 218 37.18 -19.94 5.64
N ALA A 219 36.95 -21.21 5.99
CA ALA A 219 37.67 -22.34 5.42
C ALA A 219 37.40 -22.51 3.92
N VAL A 220 36.15 -22.32 3.48
CA VAL A 220 35.77 -22.36 2.05
C VAL A 220 36.42 -21.21 1.28
N LEU A 221 36.38 -19.98 1.84
CA LEU A 221 36.93 -18.80 1.17
C LEU A 221 38.46 -18.85 1.06
N ASN A 222 39.15 -19.35 2.09
CA ASN A 222 40.61 -19.33 2.21
C ASN A 222 41.31 -20.65 1.77
N SER A 223 40.66 -21.53 1.01
CA SER A 223 41.29 -22.78 0.54
C SER A 223 41.16 -23.03 -0.97
N ASP A 224 42.27 -23.39 -1.59
CA ASP A 224 42.32 -23.81 -3.01
C ASP A 224 42.13 -25.32 -3.19
N ALA A 225 42.19 -26.11 -2.11
CA ALA A 225 42.08 -27.57 -2.18
C ALA A 225 40.60 -28.01 -2.19
N PRO A 226 40.11 -28.72 -3.25
CA PRO A 226 38.73 -29.21 -3.30
C PRO A 226 38.34 -30.05 -2.09
N GLN A 227 39.26 -30.86 -1.56
CA GLN A 227 39.03 -31.69 -0.39
C GLN A 227 38.76 -30.85 0.87
N VAL A 228 39.54 -29.79 1.09
CA VAL A 228 39.36 -28.89 2.24
C VAL A 228 38.05 -28.11 2.12
N ARG A 229 37.70 -27.65 0.90
CA ARG A 229 36.42 -26.97 0.65
C ARG A 229 35.22 -27.90 0.85
N GLY A 230 35.27 -29.11 0.33
CA GLY A 230 34.20 -30.10 0.51
C GLY A 230 34.01 -30.48 1.98
N ASP A 231 35.10 -30.71 2.72
CA ASP A 231 35.05 -30.96 4.17
C ASP A 231 34.49 -29.77 4.95
N ALA A 232 34.88 -28.53 4.59
CA ALA A 232 34.37 -27.31 5.20
C ALA A 232 32.87 -27.11 4.95
N LEU A 233 32.39 -27.36 3.73
CA LEU A 233 30.96 -27.34 3.39
C LEU A 233 30.16 -28.43 4.13
N ALA A 234 30.76 -29.61 4.36
CA ALA A 234 30.13 -30.66 5.16
C ALA A 234 30.00 -30.23 6.63
N MET A 235 31.02 -29.58 7.19
CA MET A 235 31.00 -29.03 8.55
C MET A 235 30.01 -27.86 8.67
N LEU A 236 29.93 -27.00 7.67
CA LEU A 236 28.92 -25.95 7.57
C LEU A 236 27.50 -26.55 7.63
N ALA A 237 27.24 -27.63 6.90
CA ALA A 237 25.94 -28.32 6.92
C ALA A 237 25.60 -28.89 8.31
N VAL A 238 26.57 -29.45 9.03
CA VAL A 238 26.38 -29.93 10.41
C VAL A 238 26.11 -28.77 11.38
N ALA A 239 26.84 -27.66 11.24
CA ALA A 239 26.64 -26.47 12.07
C ALA A 239 25.24 -25.84 11.86
N LEU A 240 24.79 -25.77 10.60
CA LEU A 240 23.46 -25.28 10.24
C LEU A 240 22.33 -26.18 10.78
N GLN A 241 22.50 -27.51 10.78
CA GLN A 241 21.55 -28.43 11.43
C GLN A 241 21.43 -28.17 12.94
N ARG A 242 22.53 -27.89 13.64
CA ARG A 242 22.50 -27.56 15.07
C ARG A 242 21.73 -26.26 15.36
N GLN A 243 21.62 -25.37 14.38
CA GLN A 243 20.80 -24.14 14.41
C GLN A 243 19.39 -24.33 13.85
N SER A 244 18.97 -25.58 13.56
CA SER A 244 17.70 -25.90 12.88
C SER A 244 17.52 -25.23 11.51
N GLN A 245 18.62 -24.87 10.84
CA GLN A 245 18.64 -24.30 9.49
C GLN A 245 18.66 -25.41 8.44
N TRP A 246 17.60 -26.22 8.41
CA TRP A 246 17.55 -27.49 7.66
C TRP A 246 17.79 -27.33 6.16
N LYS A 247 17.17 -26.33 5.52
CA LYS A 247 17.34 -26.06 4.08
C LYS A 247 18.77 -25.69 3.73
N ASN A 248 19.34 -24.76 4.48
CA ASN A 248 20.71 -24.31 4.26
C ASN A 248 21.70 -25.46 4.51
N ALA A 249 21.41 -26.35 5.45
CA ALA A 249 22.19 -27.56 5.68
C ALA A 249 22.10 -28.55 4.50
N ILE A 250 20.91 -28.81 3.96
CA ILE A 250 20.72 -29.65 2.76
C ILE A 250 21.54 -29.09 1.59
N ARG A 251 21.47 -27.78 1.33
CA ARG A 251 22.22 -27.12 0.26
C ARG A 251 23.73 -27.16 0.50
N ALA A 252 24.18 -26.95 1.74
CA ALA A 252 25.59 -27.07 2.10
C ALA A 252 26.13 -28.50 1.92
N TYR A 253 25.33 -29.54 2.20
CA TYR A 253 25.71 -30.93 1.90
C TYR A 253 25.77 -31.22 0.39
N ARG A 254 24.83 -30.70 -0.41
CA ARG A 254 24.88 -30.81 -1.87
C ARG A 254 26.15 -30.16 -2.43
N ALA A 255 26.46 -28.94 -2.00
CA ALA A 255 27.68 -28.23 -2.37
C ALA A 255 28.96 -28.95 -1.90
N SER A 256 28.92 -29.58 -0.72
CA SER A 256 30.02 -30.41 -0.22
C SER A 256 30.32 -31.60 -1.12
N ILE A 257 29.28 -32.33 -1.54
CA ILE A 257 29.41 -33.49 -2.43
C ILE A 257 29.95 -33.08 -3.81
N GLU A 258 29.50 -31.94 -4.33
CA GLU A 258 29.99 -31.37 -5.58
C GLU A 258 31.48 -31.00 -5.50
N ALA A 259 31.92 -30.42 -4.37
CA ALA A 259 33.31 -30.05 -4.16
C ALA A 259 34.23 -31.25 -3.86
N ASN A 260 33.76 -32.22 -3.07
CA ASN A 260 34.48 -33.46 -2.74
C ASN A 260 33.49 -34.56 -2.32
N PRO A 261 33.24 -35.57 -3.16
CA PRO A 261 32.23 -36.59 -2.86
C PRO A 261 32.73 -37.58 -1.79
N VAL A 262 32.05 -37.63 -0.63
CA VAL A 262 32.36 -38.53 0.50
C VAL A 262 31.10 -39.26 0.98
N ASP A 263 31.20 -40.56 1.27
CA ASP A 263 30.04 -41.43 1.55
C ASP A 263 29.19 -40.97 2.76
N TRP A 264 29.82 -40.64 3.89
CA TRP A 264 29.08 -40.19 5.09
C TRP A 264 28.28 -38.89 4.84
N VAL A 265 28.74 -38.03 3.92
CA VAL A 265 28.05 -36.80 3.53
C VAL A 265 26.81 -37.13 2.70
N ARG A 266 26.91 -38.10 1.78
CA ARG A 266 25.76 -38.58 1.00
C ARG A 266 24.70 -39.22 1.91
N ASP A 267 25.12 -40.04 2.86
CA ASP A 267 24.22 -40.69 3.82
C ASP A 267 23.51 -39.66 4.72
N SER A 268 24.26 -38.64 5.18
CA SER A 268 23.71 -37.54 5.99
C SER A 268 22.72 -36.68 5.21
N LEU A 269 23.02 -36.37 3.94
CA LEU A 269 22.11 -35.66 3.05
C LEU A 269 20.83 -36.47 2.81
N ALA A 270 20.95 -37.75 2.47
CA ALA A 270 19.79 -38.61 2.20
C ALA A 270 18.87 -38.72 3.42
N LYS A 271 19.43 -38.86 4.63
CA LYS A 271 18.67 -38.85 5.87
C LYS A 271 17.96 -37.51 6.11
N LEU A 272 18.67 -36.40 5.94
CA LEU A 272 18.12 -35.06 6.20
C LEU A 272 17.05 -34.68 5.17
N GLU A 273 17.22 -35.02 3.89
CA GLU A 273 16.19 -34.83 2.85
C GLU A 273 14.92 -35.64 3.16
N LEU A 274 15.04 -36.85 3.70
CA LEU A 274 13.88 -37.67 4.09
C LEU A 274 13.11 -37.07 5.27
N GLU A 275 13.83 -36.56 6.28
CA GLU A 275 13.22 -36.05 7.51
C GLU A 275 12.74 -34.59 7.38
N ARG A 276 13.45 -33.76 6.59
CA ARG A 276 13.34 -32.30 6.58
C ARG A 276 13.38 -31.66 5.18
N GLY A 277 13.46 -32.45 4.11
CA GLY A 277 13.34 -31.95 2.73
C GLY A 277 11.89 -31.73 2.30
N PHE A 278 11.69 -31.39 1.03
CA PHE A 278 10.37 -31.12 0.47
C PHE A 278 9.48 -32.38 0.51
N ARG A 279 8.39 -32.32 1.28
CA ARG A 279 7.50 -33.45 1.56
C ARG A 279 6.06 -33.01 1.81
N ILE A 280 5.15 -33.98 1.75
CA ILE A 280 3.77 -33.81 2.21
C ILE A 280 3.76 -33.87 3.74
N VAL A 281 3.05 -32.92 4.36
CA VAL A 281 2.93 -32.83 5.83
C VAL A 281 1.57 -33.33 6.32
N GLU A 282 0.50 -33.07 5.57
CA GLU A 282 -0.86 -33.55 5.87
C GLU A 282 -1.77 -33.49 4.63
N HIS A 283 -3.02 -33.89 4.80
CA HIS A 283 -4.09 -33.66 3.85
C HIS A 283 -5.32 -33.12 4.59
N THR A 284 -6.06 -32.23 3.94
CA THR A 284 -7.29 -31.64 4.46
C THR A 284 -8.46 -31.91 3.49
N VAL A 285 -9.68 -31.93 4.02
CA VAL A 285 -10.89 -32.17 3.23
C VAL A 285 -11.97 -31.20 3.69
N ASP A 286 -12.43 -30.36 2.76
CA ASP A 286 -13.49 -29.39 3.00
C ASP A 286 -14.86 -30.04 2.71
N SER A 287 -15.25 -30.97 3.58
CA SER A 287 -16.42 -31.83 3.36
C SER A 287 -17.78 -31.15 3.58
N ASP A 288 -17.82 -29.94 4.14
CA ASP A 288 -19.08 -29.23 4.44
C ASP A 288 -19.50 -28.24 3.35
N ALA A 289 -18.59 -27.94 2.41
CA ALA A 289 -18.86 -27.11 1.24
C ALA A 289 -19.86 -27.79 0.28
N ILE A 290 -20.57 -26.99 -0.52
CA ILE A 290 -21.49 -27.50 -1.56
C ILE A 290 -20.71 -28.29 -2.62
N SER A 291 -19.52 -27.81 -2.98
CA SER A 291 -18.55 -28.54 -3.79
C SER A 291 -17.37 -28.88 -2.89
N PRO A 292 -17.20 -30.14 -2.47
CA PRO A 292 -16.11 -30.50 -1.59
C PRO A 292 -14.81 -30.44 -2.37
N ARG A 293 -13.73 -30.09 -1.66
CA ARG A 293 -12.36 -30.12 -2.18
C ARG A 293 -11.45 -30.84 -1.21
N LEU A 294 -10.38 -31.39 -1.76
CA LEU A 294 -9.36 -32.13 -1.04
C LEU A 294 -8.02 -31.48 -1.30
N CYS A 295 -7.28 -31.11 -0.26
CA CYS A 295 -6.00 -30.45 -0.42
C CYS A 295 -4.88 -31.28 0.18
N VAL A 296 -3.77 -31.38 -0.55
CA VAL A 296 -2.52 -31.99 -0.08
C VAL A 296 -1.57 -30.88 0.32
N VAL A 297 -1.12 -30.89 1.58
CA VAL A 297 -0.32 -29.81 2.16
C VAL A 297 1.15 -30.22 2.19
N PHE A 298 2.03 -29.31 1.76
CA PHE A 298 3.46 -29.53 1.64
C PHE A 298 4.26 -28.74 2.70
N SER A 299 5.48 -29.19 2.98
CA SER A 299 6.39 -28.54 3.94
C SER A 299 6.87 -27.16 3.49
N ASP A 300 6.82 -26.89 2.19
CA ASP A 300 7.42 -25.72 1.55
C ASP A 300 6.54 -25.17 0.45
N PRO A 301 6.72 -23.89 0.07
CA PRO A 301 6.05 -23.33 -1.08
C PRO A 301 6.31 -24.13 -2.35
N ILE A 302 5.27 -24.36 -3.14
CA ILE A 302 5.31 -25.04 -4.42
C ILE A 302 5.72 -24.01 -5.50
N ALA A 303 6.43 -24.44 -6.54
CA ALA A 303 6.79 -23.51 -7.62
C ALA A 303 5.53 -23.03 -8.38
N THR A 304 5.45 -21.73 -8.67
CA THR A 304 4.35 -21.15 -9.46
C THR A 304 4.79 -20.92 -10.91
N GLY A 305 3.85 -21.01 -11.86
CA GLY A 305 4.06 -20.65 -13.27
C GLY A 305 4.98 -21.56 -14.12
N THR A 306 5.66 -22.53 -13.52
CA THR A 306 6.69 -23.35 -14.19
C THR A 306 6.25 -24.78 -14.52
N PHE A 307 5.10 -25.24 -14.01
CA PHE A 307 4.54 -26.56 -14.28
C PHE A 307 3.01 -26.60 -14.10
N ARG A 308 2.35 -27.69 -14.51
CA ARG A 308 0.92 -27.94 -14.25
C ARG A 308 0.75 -28.95 -13.12
N ALA A 309 -0.04 -28.61 -12.10
CA ALA A 309 -0.32 -29.48 -10.96
C ALA A 309 -0.85 -30.88 -11.35
N ALA A 310 -1.72 -30.91 -12.37
CA ALA A 310 -2.28 -32.12 -12.96
C ALA A 310 -1.22 -33.11 -13.49
N ASP A 311 -0.01 -32.66 -13.82
CA ASP A 311 1.06 -33.56 -14.29
C ASP A 311 1.66 -34.41 -13.15
N PHE A 312 1.53 -33.92 -11.91
CA PHE A 312 2.11 -34.53 -10.70
C PHE A 312 1.07 -35.13 -9.77
N VAL A 313 -0.21 -34.74 -9.89
CA VAL A 313 -1.28 -35.26 -9.04
C VAL A 313 -2.21 -36.12 -9.87
N GLN A 314 -2.34 -37.39 -9.48
CA GLN A 314 -3.23 -38.35 -10.10
C GLN A 314 -4.28 -38.80 -9.07
N VAL A 315 -5.55 -38.82 -9.48
CA VAL A 315 -6.64 -39.29 -8.64
C VAL A 315 -7.24 -40.54 -9.29
N GLU A 316 -7.23 -41.67 -8.59
CA GLU A 316 -7.86 -42.90 -9.09
C GLU A 316 -9.38 -42.85 -8.89
N GLY A 317 -10.15 -43.28 -9.91
CA GLY A 317 -11.59 -43.48 -9.80
C GLY A 317 -12.47 -42.27 -10.14
N ALA A 318 -11.88 -41.09 -10.36
CA ALA A 318 -12.55 -39.94 -10.94
C ALA A 318 -11.74 -39.46 -12.17
N GLY A 319 -12.43 -38.85 -13.16
CA GLY A 319 -11.85 -38.51 -14.47
C GLY A 319 -10.80 -37.39 -14.41
N ASP A 320 -10.75 -36.52 -15.42
CA ASP A 320 -9.91 -35.31 -15.35
C ASP A 320 -10.51 -34.35 -14.29
N ILE A 321 -9.97 -34.41 -13.08
CA ILE A 321 -10.35 -33.55 -11.96
C ILE A 321 -9.49 -32.28 -12.00
N ALA A 322 -10.11 -31.12 -11.77
CA ALA A 322 -9.38 -29.86 -11.72
C ALA A 322 -8.43 -29.85 -10.51
N THR A 323 -7.22 -29.33 -10.73
CA THR A 323 -6.22 -29.18 -9.67
C THR A 323 -5.78 -27.73 -9.61
N GLU A 324 -5.85 -27.15 -8.43
CA GLU A 324 -5.41 -25.80 -8.14
C GLU A 324 -4.16 -25.85 -7.26
N SER A 325 -3.14 -25.06 -7.60
CA SER A 325 -1.96 -24.91 -6.77
C SER A 325 -2.02 -23.59 -6.03
N GLU A 326 -1.94 -23.67 -4.72
CA GLU A 326 -1.76 -22.54 -3.83
C GLU A 326 -0.34 -22.59 -3.23
N GLU A 327 0.04 -21.60 -2.42
CA GLU A 327 1.42 -21.43 -1.93
C GLU A 327 2.03 -22.75 -1.46
N ARG A 328 1.38 -23.49 -0.55
CA ARG A 328 1.91 -24.74 0.04
C ARG A 328 0.97 -25.93 -0.10
N GLN A 329 -0.04 -25.85 -0.97
CA GLN A 329 -0.98 -26.93 -1.14
C GLN A 329 -1.42 -27.10 -2.59
N ILE A 330 -1.79 -28.33 -2.94
CA ILE A 330 -2.50 -28.61 -4.18
C ILE A 330 -3.88 -29.10 -3.79
N CYS A 331 -4.90 -28.35 -4.20
CA CYS A 331 -6.29 -28.68 -4.01
C CYS A 331 -6.86 -29.37 -5.25
N ILE A 332 -7.69 -30.37 -5.02
CA ILE A 332 -8.35 -31.20 -6.03
C ILE A 332 -9.85 -30.90 -5.92
N ASP A 333 -10.41 -30.27 -6.96
CA ASP A 333 -11.79 -29.81 -7.01
C ASP A 333 -12.68 -30.71 -7.86
N GLY A 334 -13.90 -30.96 -7.41
CA GLY A 334 -14.84 -31.85 -8.12
C GLY A 334 -14.87 -33.28 -7.59
N VAL A 335 -14.30 -33.50 -6.40
CA VAL A 335 -14.58 -34.69 -5.59
C VAL A 335 -16.03 -34.69 -5.11
N ARG A 336 -16.54 -35.84 -4.67
CA ARG A 336 -17.93 -36.02 -4.23
C ARG A 336 -17.99 -36.48 -2.79
N HIS A 337 -19.00 -36.00 -2.07
CA HIS A 337 -19.33 -36.47 -0.74
C HIS A 337 -19.65 -37.97 -0.73
N GLY A 338 -19.28 -38.65 0.36
CA GLY A 338 -19.53 -40.08 0.56
C GLY A 338 -18.60 -41.01 -0.24
N GLU A 339 -17.63 -40.47 -0.98
CA GLU A 339 -16.69 -41.23 -1.80
C GLU A 339 -15.27 -41.26 -1.20
N ARG A 340 -14.49 -42.27 -1.60
CA ARG A 340 -13.08 -42.43 -1.22
C ARG A 340 -12.20 -42.33 -2.46
N TYR A 341 -11.18 -41.50 -2.39
CA TYR A 341 -10.23 -41.26 -3.47
C TYR A 341 -8.84 -41.75 -3.08
N ARG A 342 -8.14 -42.34 -4.05
CA ARG A 342 -6.70 -42.56 -3.94
C ARG A 342 -5.99 -41.47 -4.73
N VAL A 343 -5.24 -40.63 -4.04
CA VAL A 343 -4.48 -39.52 -4.60
C VAL A 343 -3.01 -39.87 -4.58
N THR A 344 -2.41 -39.98 -5.77
CA THR A 344 -0.98 -40.19 -5.95
C THR A 344 -0.32 -38.86 -6.32
N VAL A 345 0.56 -38.36 -5.45
CA VAL A 345 1.45 -37.24 -5.77
C VAL A 345 2.79 -37.81 -6.22
N ARG A 346 3.15 -37.55 -7.48
CA ARG A 346 4.33 -38.11 -8.15
C ARG A 346 5.61 -37.42 -7.74
N ALA A 347 6.69 -38.20 -7.69
CA ALA A 347 8.04 -37.68 -7.57
C ALA A 347 8.34 -36.68 -8.70
N GLY A 348 9.16 -35.67 -8.40
CA GLY A 348 9.57 -34.64 -9.35
C GLY A 348 8.82 -33.31 -9.19
N LEU A 349 7.74 -33.26 -8.41
CA LEU A 349 7.00 -32.01 -8.11
C LEU A 349 7.97 -30.97 -7.52
N PRO A 350 8.11 -29.78 -8.14
CA PRO A 350 9.08 -28.79 -7.68
C PRO A 350 8.50 -27.84 -6.61
N ALA A 351 9.28 -27.61 -5.57
CA ALA A 351 9.11 -26.51 -4.63
C ALA A 351 9.58 -25.18 -5.28
N GLY A 352 9.13 -24.05 -4.73
CA GLY A 352 9.48 -22.71 -5.23
C GLY A 352 10.97 -22.38 -5.16
N ASP A 353 11.75 -23.14 -4.38
CA ASP A 353 13.20 -23.02 -4.31
C ASP A 353 13.96 -24.06 -5.17
N GLY A 354 13.24 -24.80 -6.01
CA GLY A 354 13.78 -25.76 -6.98
C GLY A 354 14.02 -27.17 -6.44
N GLU A 355 13.82 -27.43 -5.14
CA GLU A 355 13.82 -28.80 -4.62
C GLU A 355 12.66 -29.62 -5.20
N LYS A 356 12.83 -30.94 -5.36
CA LYS A 356 11.81 -31.81 -5.94
C LYS A 356 11.39 -32.91 -4.99
N LEU A 357 10.11 -33.25 -5.00
CA LEU A 357 9.57 -34.37 -4.24
C LEU A 357 10.27 -35.66 -4.69
N LYS A 358 10.91 -36.37 -3.76
CA LYS A 358 11.84 -37.48 -4.11
C LYS A 358 11.15 -38.79 -4.48
N ARG A 359 9.95 -39.03 -3.95
CA ARG A 359 9.21 -40.29 -4.12
C ARG A 359 7.74 -40.02 -4.33
N ASN A 360 7.06 -40.96 -4.97
CA ASN A 360 5.61 -40.94 -5.04
C ASN A 360 5.02 -41.11 -3.64
N VAL A 361 3.91 -40.43 -3.37
CA VAL A 361 3.14 -40.55 -2.14
C VAL A 361 1.69 -40.84 -2.51
N ASP A 362 1.20 -41.98 -2.05
CA ASP A 362 -0.19 -42.40 -2.21
C ASP A 362 -0.98 -42.09 -0.94
N LEU A 363 -2.10 -41.38 -1.09
CA LEU A 363 -2.99 -40.97 -0.02
C LEU A 363 -4.39 -41.56 -0.28
N ASP A 364 -4.91 -42.35 0.65
CA ASP A 364 -6.29 -42.84 0.62
C ASP A 364 -7.16 -41.92 1.49
N ILE A 365 -7.99 -41.08 0.86
CA ILE A 365 -8.72 -40.00 1.53
C ILE A 365 -10.23 -40.19 1.33
N TYR A 366 -11.00 -40.09 2.41
CA TYR A 366 -12.46 -40.20 2.39
C TYR A 366 -13.11 -38.82 2.51
N VAL A 367 -13.97 -38.47 1.56
CA VAL A 367 -14.76 -37.24 1.61
C VAL A 367 -16.08 -37.54 2.32
N ARG A 368 -16.25 -36.99 3.52
CA ARG A 368 -17.45 -37.20 4.32
C ARG A 368 -18.66 -36.50 3.70
N ASP A 369 -19.85 -37.00 4.02
CA ASP A 369 -21.09 -36.25 3.82
C ASP A 369 -21.06 -34.95 4.64
N ARG A 370 -21.75 -33.92 4.14
CA ARG A 370 -21.86 -32.63 4.82
C ARG A 370 -22.46 -32.83 6.21
N ALA A 371 -21.92 -32.16 7.22
CA ALA A 371 -22.52 -32.17 8.54
C ALA A 371 -23.95 -31.61 8.49
N PRO A 372 -24.88 -32.15 9.31
CA PRO A 372 -26.19 -31.54 9.47
C PRO A 372 -26.03 -30.09 9.94
N SER A 373 -26.70 -29.15 9.27
CA SER A 373 -26.60 -27.72 9.62
C SER A 373 -27.89 -26.98 9.32
N VAL A 374 -28.04 -25.85 10.01
CA VAL A 374 -29.15 -24.91 9.86
C VAL A 374 -28.56 -23.51 9.77
N ARG A 375 -29.08 -22.67 8.89
CA ARG A 375 -28.71 -21.26 8.78
C ARG A 375 -29.89 -20.43 8.27
N PHE A 376 -29.88 -19.14 8.60
CA PHE A 376 -30.78 -18.16 8.00
C PHE A 376 -30.06 -17.44 6.85
N PRO A 377 -30.78 -16.98 5.81
CA PRO A 377 -30.18 -16.27 4.67
C PRO A 377 -29.71 -14.84 5.02
N GLY A 378 -30.14 -14.28 6.15
CA GLY A 378 -29.72 -12.97 6.62
C GLY A 378 -29.67 -12.89 8.14
N LYS A 379 -29.11 -11.80 8.68
CA LYS A 379 -28.95 -11.58 10.13
C LYS A 379 -30.14 -10.84 10.76
N ALA A 380 -30.81 -9.99 9.98
CA ALA A 380 -31.91 -9.13 10.42
C ALA A 380 -33.02 -9.10 9.36
N TYR A 381 -34.29 -9.03 9.79
CA TYR A 381 -35.42 -8.96 8.87
C TYR A 381 -36.52 -8.03 9.41
N VAL A 382 -37.01 -7.11 8.57
CA VAL A 382 -38.24 -6.36 8.86
C VAL A 382 -39.38 -7.12 8.18
N LEU A 383 -40.23 -7.75 8.99
CA LEU A 383 -41.42 -8.45 8.52
C LEU A 383 -42.58 -7.45 8.41
N PRO A 384 -43.16 -7.25 7.21
CA PRO A 384 -44.29 -6.36 7.05
C PRO A 384 -45.49 -6.83 7.87
N ALA A 385 -46.13 -5.91 8.60
CA ALA A 385 -47.36 -6.22 9.33
C ALA A 385 -48.51 -6.52 8.35
N GLY A 386 -49.26 -7.61 8.60
CA GLY A 386 -50.50 -7.96 7.87
C GLY A 386 -50.42 -9.07 6.82
N GLY A 387 -49.23 -9.64 6.54
CA GLY A 387 -49.05 -10.86 5.72
C GLY A 387 -48.84 -12.13 6.56
N GLU A 388 -48.81 -13.31 5.92
CA GLU A 388 -48.27 -14.53 6.56
C GLU A 388 -46.76 -14.34 6.81
N ALA A 389 -46.40 -13.86 8.00
CA ALA A 389 -45.02 -13.66 8.42
C ALA A 389 -44.27 -15.00 8.40
N THR A 390 -43.39 -15.19 7.41
CA THR A 390 -42.56 -16.39 7.29
C THR A 390 -41.08 -16.04 7.33
N ILE A 391 -40.27 -16.90 7.95
CA ILE A 391 -38.81 -16.77 7.99
C ILE A 391 -38.21 -17.95 7.21
N PRO A 392 -37.47 -17.71 6.11
CA PRO A 392 -36.80 -18.78 5.38
C PRO A 392 -35.62 -19.32 6.20
N VAL A 393 -35.58 -20.64 6.38
CA VAL A 393 -34.46 -21.37 6.97
C VAL A 393 -33.84 -22.29 5.91
N ILE A 394 -32.51 -22.32 5.85
CA ILE A 394 -31.76 -23.20 4.96
C ILE A 394 -31.17 -24.33 5.81
N THR A 395 -31.43 -25.57 5.41
CA THR A 395 -30.99 -26.76 6.13
C THR A 395 -30.19 -27.69 5.22
N VAL A 396 -29.30 -28.46 5.82
CA VAL A 396 -28.49 -29.49 5.15
C VAL A 396 -28.54 -30.75 6.00
N ASN A 397 -28.75 -31.91 5.37
CA ASN A 397 -28.66 -33.23 6.01
C ASN A 397 -29.46 -33.42 7.32
N THR A 398 -30.52 -32.63 7.50
CA THR A 398 -31.44 -32.71 8.64
C THR A 398 -32.89 -32.64 8.17
N ASP A 399 -33.77 -33.38 8.83
CA ASP A 399 -35.22 -33.42 8.62
C ASP A 399 -36.00 -32.69 9.73
N MET A 400 -35.29 -32.16 10.72
CA MET A 400 -35.88 -31.51 11.89
C MET A 400 -35.02 -30.33 12.35
N VAL A 401 -35.66 -29.21 12.64
CA VAL A 401 -35.03 -28.03 13.22
C VAL A 401 -35.62 -27.78 14.59
N LYS A 402 -34.77 -27.72 15.62
CA LYS A 402 -35.17 -27.26 16.95
C LYS A 402 -35.06 -25.75 16.96
N ALA A 403 -36.13 -25.04 17.32
CA ALA A 403 -36.16 -23.59 17.29
C ALA A 403 -36.78 -22.98 18.54
N GLU A 404 -36.25 -21.84 18.95
CA GLU A 404 -36.71 -21.05 20.09
C GLU A 404 -36.89 -19.60 19.67
N LEU A 405 -37.97 -18.99 20.14
CA LEU A 405 -38.34 -17.61 19.83
C LEU A 405 -38.47 -16.81 21.13
N VAL A 406 -37.72 -15.71 21.20
CA VAL A 406 -37.76 -14.75 22.30
C VAL A 406 -38.15 -13.38 21.77
N ARG A 407 -38.89 -12.61 22.58
CA ARG A 407 -39.21 -11.20 22.33
C ARG A 407 -38.51 -10.31 23.35
N ILE A 408 -37.83 -9.27 22.88
CA ILE A 408 -37.37 -8.14 23.68
C ILE A 408 -38.38 -7.01 23.54
N GLY A 409 -38.99 -6.62 24.66
CA GLY A 409 -39.89 -5.47 24.71
C GLY A 409 -39.14 -4.16 24.93
N ASP A 410 -39.87 -3.04 24.84
CA ASP A 410 -39.34 -1.67 24.93
C ASP A 410 -38.34 -1.44 26.08
N ARG A 411 -38.60 -1.99 27.27
CA ARG A 411 -37.87 -1.68 28.52
C ARG A 411 -36.45 -2.26 28.62
N SER A 412 -36.06 -3.12 27.69
CA SER A 412 -34.71 -3.69 27.62
C SER A 412 -34.06 -3.44 26.27
N LEU A 413 -34.76 -2.74 25.37
CA LEU A 413 -34.35 -2.62 23.98
C LEU A 413 -33.15 -1.68 23.85
N ALA A 414 -33.13 -0.53 24.53
CA ALA A 414 -32.04 0.45 24.41
C ALA A 414 -30.70 -0.16 24.83
N ARG A 415 -30.69 -0.91 25.94
CA ARG A 415 -29.51 -1.66 26.39
C ARG A 415 -29.10 -2.78 25.45
N THR A 416 -30.06 -3.48 24.84
CA THR A 416 -29.74 -4.62 23.98
C THR A 416 -29.21 -4.15 22.63
N VAL A 417 -29.74 -3.05 22.08
CA VAL A 417 -29.26 -2.45 20.83
C VAL A 417 -27.84 -1.87 20.99
N GLY A 418 -27.55 -1.26 22.15
CA GLY A 418 -26.19 -0.80 22.48
C GLY A 418 -25.20 -1.91 22.86
N ASP A 419 -25.63 -3.17 22.93
CA ASP A 419 -24.77 -4.32 23.22
C ASP A 419 -24.14 -4.83 21.91
N SER A 420 -22.86 -5.22 21.95
CA SER A 420 -22.14 -5.82 20.83
C SER A 420 -22.80 -7.09 20.25
N SER A 421 -23.71 -7.71 20.99
CA SER A 421 -24.48 -8.89 20.56
C SER A 421 -25.69 -8.57 19.66
N PHE A 422 -26.08 -7.30 19.50
CA PHE A 422 -27.20 -6.95 18.63
C PHE A 422 -26.93 -7.32 17.16
N LEU A 423 -27.91 -7.97 16.50
CA LEU A 423 -27.82 -8.49 15.13
C LEU A 423 -26.70 -9.53 14.88
N SER A 424 -26.13 -10.10 15.95
CA SER A 424 -25.10 -11.14 15.86
C SER A 424 -25.71 -12.56 15.86
N GLN A 425 -24.87 -13.56 15.58
CA GLN A 425 -25.21 -14.96 15.88
C GLN A 425 -24.97 -15.22 17.36
N LEU A 426 -25.95 -15.80 18.04
CA LEU A 426 -25.90 -16.02 19.49
C LEU A 426 -25.52 -17.46 19.81
N ASN A 427 -24.59 -17.64 20.76
CA ASN A 427 -24.37 -18.95 21.37
C ASN A 427 -25.49 -19.28 22.38
N THR A 428 -25.46 -20.50 22.95
CA THR A 428 -26.49 -20.95 23.89
C THR A 428 -26.55 -20.08 25.16
N TYR A 429 -25.40 -19.57 25.63
CA TYR A 429 -25.30 -18.75 26.83
C TYR A 429 -25.93 -17.37 26.62
N ASP A 430 -25.53 -16.66 25.57
CA ASP A 430 -26.01 -15.31 25.25
C ASP A 430 -27.54 -15.31 25.01
N PHE A 431 -28.02 -16.32 24.28
CA PHE A 431 -29.45 -16.50 24.03
C PHE A 431 -30.22 -16.78 25.33
N SER A 432 -29.68 -17.61 26.23
CA SER A 432 -30.30 -17.90 27.52
C SER A 432 -30.32 -16.66 28.43
N GLU A 433 -29.25 -15.86 28.44
CA GLU A 433 -29.22 -14.59 29.18
C GLU A 433 -30.31 -13.64 28.66
N ILE A 434 -30.44 -13.50 27.34
CA ILE A 434 -31.50 -12.67 26.75
C ILE A 434 -32.87 -13.21 27.13
N ARG A 435 -33.12 -14.51 26.96
CA ARG A 435 -34.39 -15.15 27.31
C ARG A 435 -34.78 -14.95 28.77
N ASP A 436 -33.83 -15.14 29.69
CA ASP A 436 -34.11 -15.26 31.11
C ASP A 436 -34.02 -13.92 31.85
N SER A 437 -33.35 -12.91 31.28
CA SER A 437 -33.14 -11.60 31.94
C SER A 437 -33.54 -10.36 31.14
N LYS A 438 -33.51 -10.40 29.80
CA LYS A 438 -33.77 -9.22 28.95
C LYS A 438 -35.10 -9.30 28.19
N GLY A 439 -35.66 -10.49 27.96
CA GLY A 439 -36.82 -10.74 27.11
C GLY A 439 -37.91 -11.65 27.69
N GLU A 440 -38.85 -12.05 26.82
CA GLU A 440 -40.00 -12.91 27.06
C GLU A 440 -39.89 -14.12 26.12
N ALA A 441 -39.85 -15.34 26.66
CA ALA A 441 -39.94 -16.56 25.85
C ALA A 441 -41.33 -16.65 25.20
N VAL A 442 -41.38 -16.65 23.86
CA VAL A 442 -42.63 -16.62 23.08
C VAL A 442 -43.02 -18.03 22.65
N TRP A 443 -42.05 -18.81 22.16
CA TRP A 443 -42.29 -20.15 21.65
C TRP A 443 -41.02 -21.00 21.65
N GLN A 444 -41.17 -22.32 21.82
CA GLN A 444 -40.13 -23.32 21.64
C GLN A 444 -40.75 -24.56 21.01
N GLY A 445 -40.08 -25.16 20.03
CA GLY A 445 -40.54 -26.41 19.45
C GLY A 445 -39.68 -26.93 18.30
N GLU A 446 -40.21 -27.95 17.62
CA GLU A 446 -39.55 -28.63 16.51
C GLU A 446 -40.29 -28.34 15.20
N VAL A 447 -39.54 -28.00 14.16
CA VAL A 447 -40.03 -27.73 12.81
C VAL A 447 -39.53 -28.83 11.88
N THR A 448 -40.45 -29.61 11.29
CA THR A 448 -40.10 -30.60 10.28
C THR A 448 -39.70 -29.91 8.98
N VAL A 449 -38.55 -30.28 8.43
CA VAL A 449 -38.02 -29.76 7.16
C VAL A 449 -37.80 -30.89 6.16
N ARG A 450 -37.74 -30.57 4.87
CA ARG A 450 -37.38 -31.56 3.85
C ARG A 450 -35.87 -31.84 3.92
N ARG A 451 -35.50 -33.10 3.67
CA ARG A 451 -34.11 -33.55 3.65
C ARG A 451 -33.78 -34.24 2.33
N GLU A 452 -32.76 -33.73 1.65
CA GLU A 452 -32.07 -34.41 0.55
C GLU A 452 -30.57 -34.48 0.89
N LEU A 453 -29.94 -35.63 0.68
CA LEU A 453 -28.55 -35.86 1.10
C LEU A 453 -27.60 -34.90 0.34
N ASN A 454 -26.77 -34.18 1.10
CA ASN A 454 -25.77 -33.20 0.66
C ASN A 454 -26.33 -31.99 -0.12
N ARG A 455 -27.63 -31.70 0.00
CA ARG A 455 -28.29 -30.57 -0.68
C ARG A 455 -28.85 -29.55 0.29
N ASP A 456 -28.72 -28.26 -0.05
CA ASP A 456 -29.37 -27.16 0.67
C ASP A 456 -30.89 -27.20 0.41
N MET A 457 -31.67 -27.18 1.48
CA MET A 457 -33.13 -27.15 1.45
C MET A 457 -33.63 -25.87 2.11
N THR A 458 -34.39 -25.05 1.37
CA THR A 458 -35.02 -23.85 1.94
C THR A 458 -36.47 -24.15 2.35
N THR A 459 -36.78 -23.93 3.62
CA THR A 459 -38.13 -24.09 4.19
C THR A 459 -38.57 -22.76 4.80
N ALA A 460 -39.83 -22.36 4.61
CA ALA A 460 -40.38 -21.16 5.22
C ALA A 460 -41.06 -21.50 6.56
N ILE A 461 -40.59 -20.92 7.67
CA ILE A 461 -41.16 -21.10 9.01
C ILE A 461 -42.32 -20.10 9.19
N PRO A 462 -43.58 -20.52 9.35
CA PRO A 462 -44.73 -19.62 9.51
C PRO A 462 -44.85 -19.09 10.93
N VAL A 463 -44.12 -18.02 11.24
CA VAL A 463 -44.01 -17.44 12.60
C VAL A 463 -45.37 -17.03 13.16
N SER A 464 -46.24 -16.45 12.34
CA SER A 464 -47.58 -16.01 12.76
C SER A 464 -48.48 -17.18 13.19
N GLN A 465 -48.36 -18.34 12.53
CA GLN A 465 -49.12 -19.54 12.90
C GLN A 465 -48.60 -20.18 14.19
N ILE A 466 -47.30 -20.02 14.47
CA ILE A 466 -46.60 -20.60 15.61
C ILE A 466 -46.85 -19.80 16.90
N THR A 467 -46.98 -18.48 16.79
CA THR A 467 -46.97 -17.55 17.93
C THR A 467 -48.32 -16.87 18.21
N GLY A 468 -49.22 -16.84 17.22
CA GLY A 468 -50.44 -16.04 17.27
C GLY A 468 -50.17 -14.56 17.00
N ALA A 469 -50.87 -13.67 17.71
CA ALA A 469 -50.68 -12.23 17.55
C ALA A 469 -49.36 -11.77 18.19
N LEU A 470 -48.46 -11.22 17.36
CA LEU A 470 -47.17 -10.69 17.80
C LEU A 470 -47.37 -9.32 18.47
N LYS A 471 -46.73 -9.12 19.62
CA LYS A 471 -46.73 -7.87 20.39
C LYS A 471 -45.56 -6.97 19.89
N PRO A 472 -45.65 -5.64 20.05
CA PRO A 472 -44.56 -4.71 19.71
C PRO A 472 -43.19 -5.10 20.29
N GLY A 473 -42.11 -5.06 19.51
CA GLY A 473 -40.75 -5.33 19.99
C GLY A 473 -39.88 -6.10 19.01
N VAL A 474 -38.65 -6.41 19.43
CA VAL A 474 -37.68 -7.18 18.64
C VAL A 474 -37.79 -8.65 18.98
N TYR A 475 -37.75 -9.50 17.97
CA TYR A 475 -37.83 -10.94 18.09
C TYR A 475 -36.52 -11.60 17.66
N ILE A 476 -36.19 -12.70 18.33
CA ILE A 476 -34.98 -13.49 18.08
C ILE A 476 -35.40 -14.94 17.91
N LEU A 477 -35.23 -15.47 16.71
CA LEU A 477 -35.42 -16.89 16.40
C LEU A 477 -34.06 -17.58 16.35
N THR A 478 -33.81 -18.53 17.24
CA THR A 478 -32.66 -19.44 17.14
C THR A 478 -33.08 -20.78 16.55
N ALA A 479 -32.17 -21.42 15.83
CA ALA A 479 -32.41 -22.70 15.18
C ALA A 479 -31.17 -23.61 15.22
N LYS A 480 -31.37 -24.90 15.51
CA LYS A 480 -30.35 -25.97 15.49
C LYS A 480 -30.84 -27.20 14.73
N ALA A 481 -29.93 -27.98 14.14
CA ALA A 481 -30.31 -29.24 13.49
C ALA A 481 -30.70 -30.28 14.54
N GLY A 482 -31.81 -31.00 14.34
CA GLY A 482 -32.32 -31.97 15.30
C GLY A 482 -31.41 -33.18 15.51
N ASN A 483 -30.57 -33.49 14.51
CA ASN A 483 -29.60 -34.59 14.47
C ASN A 483 -28.14 -34.13 14.55
N GLU A 484 -27.90 -32.91 15.03
CA GLU A 484 -26.55 -32.39 15.27
C GLU A 484 -25.83 -33.21 16.35
N LEU A 485 -24.61 -33.68 16.07
CA LEU A 485 -23.86 -34.61 16.92
C LEU A 485 -22.97 -33.91 17.97
N ARG A 486 -22.78 -32.59 17.86
CA ARG A 486 -21.96 -31.77 18.75
C ARG A 486 -22.82 -30.64 19.28
N ASP A 487 -23.30 -30.78 20.52
CA ASP A 487 -23.95 -29.69 21.24
C ASP A 487 -22.87 -28.99 22.08
N GLU A 488 -22.02 -28.22 21.43
CA GLU A 488 -21.00 -27.41 22.10
C GLU A 488 -21.61 -26.04 22.43
N ASP A 489 -21.87 -25.77 23.72
CA ASP A 489 -22.57 -24.55 24.19
C ASP A 489 -21.93 -23.22 23.75
N TRP A 490 -20.64 -23.25 23.37
CA TRP A 490 -19.88 -22.09 22.92
C TRP A 490 -20.02 -21.79 21.42
N GLN A 491 -20.56 -22.72 20.62
CA GLN A 491 -20.77 -22.48 19.19
C GLN A 491 -22.03 -21.63 18.96
N PRO A 492 -21.98 -20.61 18.08
CA PRO A 492 -23.15 -19.84 17.72
C PRO A 492 -24.23 -20.73 17.10
N SER A 493 -25.47 -20.58 17.56
CA SER A 493 -26.64 -21.16 16.90
C SER A 493 -27.05 -20.28 15.72
N ALA A 494 -27.75 -20.85 14.73
CA ALA A 494 -28.33 -20.02 13.69
C ALA A 494 -29.32 -19.04 14.33
N THR A 495 -29.09 -17.74 14.20
CA THR A 495 -29.90 -16.68 14.80
C THR A 495 -30.47 -15.76 13.73
N GLN A 496 -31.76 -15.47 13.83
CA GLN A 496 -32.45 -14.47 13.04
C GLN A 496 -33.11 -13.44 13.97
N TRP A 497 -32.65 -12.20 13.88
CA TRP A 497 -33.31 -11.05 14.50
C TRP A 497 -34.40 -10.52 13.57
N PHE A 498 -35.56 -10.15 14.10
CA PHE A 498 -36.60 -9.53 13.29
C PHE A 498 -37.55 -8.63 14.08
N ILE A 499 -38.23 -7.73 13.39
CA ILE A 499 -39.34 -6.93 13.90
C ILE A 499 -40.53 -7.06 12.96
N VAL A 500 -41.74 -6.98 13.48
CA VAL A 500 -42.96 -6.97 12.67
C VAL A 500 -43.54 -5.56 12.67
N THR A 501 -43.49 -4.87 11.53
CA THR A 501 -43.99 -3.50 11.41
C THR A 501 -44.31 -3.09 9.97
N ASP A 502 -45.24 -2.17 9.77
CA ASP A 502 -45.43 -1.42 8.53
C ASP A 502 -44.76 -0.02 8.60
N ILE A 503 -44.01 0.32 9.66
CA ILE A 503 -43.41 1.64 9.85
C ILE A 503 -41.95 1.63 9.39
N GLY A 504 -41.62 2.47 8.42
CA GLY A 504 -40.26 2.88 8.10
C GLY A 504 -39.93 4.21 8.76
N ILE A 505 -38.78 4.28 9.44
CA ILE A 505 -38.29 5.48 10.13
C ILE A 505 -37.06 6.00 9.39
N ALA A 506 -37.03 7.30 9.12
CA ALA A 506 -35.82 8.03 8.76
C ALA A 506 -35.64 9.19 9.74
N ALA A 507 -34.40 9.55 10.06
CA ALA A 507 -34.11 10.68 10.92
C ALA A 507 -33.00 11.54 10.33
N LEU A 508 -33.10 12.85 10.51
CA LEU A 508 -32.07 13.84 10.23
C LEU A 508 -31.73 14.57 11.53
N ASP A 509 -30.46 14.53 11.89
CA ASP A 509 -29.91 15.25 13.04
C ASP A 509 -29.19 16.51 12.56
N GLY A 510 -29.43 17.63 13.22
CA GLY A 510 -28.93 18.95 12.84
C GLY A 510 -29.05 19.95 13.99
N SER A 511 -28.61 21.18 13.76
CA SER A 511 -28.63 22.26 14.76
C SER A 511 -30.06 22.65 15.19
N ASP A 512 -31.06 22.34 14.37
CA ASP A 512 -32.48 22.51 14.69
C ASP A 512 -33.08 21.32 15.49
N GLY A 513 -32.29 20.30 15.80
CA GLY A 513 -32.70 19.11 16.53
C GLY A 513 -32.99 17.92 15.64
N LEU A 514 -33.64 16.90 16.22
CA LEU A 514 -33.88 15.64 15.53
C LEU A 514 -35.20 15.68 14.76
N ASN A 515 -35.11 15.61 13.45
CA ASN A 515 -36.25 15.53 12.53
C ASN A 515 -36.53 14.06 12.18
N VAL A 516 -37.65 13.51 12.63
CA VAL A 516 -38.04 12.11 12.44
C VAL A 516 -39.18 12.01 11.44
N PHE A 517 -39.03 11.13 10.45
CA PHE A 517 -40.02 10.87 9.41
C PHE A 517 -40.52 9.43 9.49
N ALA A 518 -41.85 9.25 9.63
CA ALA A 518 -42.50 7.96 9.65
C ALA A 518 -43.32 7.72 8.38
N ARG A 519 -43.09 6.60 7.69
CA ARG A 519 -43.80 6.22 6.46
C ARG A 519 -44.21 4.75 6.47
N SER A 520 -45.26 4.40 5.74
CA SER A 520 -45.69 3.00 5.57
C SER A 520 -44.75 2.25 4.63
N LEU A 521 -44.24 1.09 5.01
CA LEU A 521 -43.39 0.23 4.18
C LEU A 521 -44.19 -0.38 3.01
N ARG A 522 -45.47 -0.66 3.24
CA ARG A 522 -46.39 -1.20 2.23
C ARG A 522 -46.77 -0.18 1.16
N THR A 523 -46.97 1.09 1.54
CA THR A 523 -47.53 2.10 0.62
C THR A 523 -46.59 3.26 0.31
N ALA A 524 -45.47 3.39 1.02
CA ALA A 524 -44.57 4.55 1.02
C ALA A 524 -45.23 5.88 1.44
N ALA A 525 -46.49 5.87 1.89
CA ALA A 525 -47.21 7.06 2.33
C ALA A 525 -46.75 7.55 3.73
N PRO A 526 -46.76 8.86 4.00
CA PRO A 526 -46.47 9.38 5.34
C PRO A 526 -47.49 8.92 6.37
N ILE A 527 -47.04 8.67 7.60
CA ILE A 527 -47.89 8.26 8.73
C ILE A 527 -48.06 9.45 9.69
N GLY A 528 -49.23 10.08 9.67
CA GLY A 528 -49.57 11.18 10.57
C GLY A 528 -50.16 10.71 11.91
N GLY A 529 -49.92 11.47 12.97
CA GLY A 529 -50.44 11.23 14.32
C GLY A 529 -49.73 10.12 15.11
N ALA A 530 -48.67 9.51 14.56
CA ALA A 530 -47.84 8.54 15.28
C ALA A 530 -47.07 9.23 16.41
N THR A 531 -46.89 8.53 17.52
CA THR A 531 -46.13 9.04 18.67
C THR A 531 -44.66 8.68 18.49
N VAL A 532 -43.79 9.69 18.53
CA VAL A 532 -42.33 9.55 18.45
C VAL A 532 -41.74 9.78 19.83
N ARG A 533 -40.93 8.85 20.33
CA ARG A 533 -40.23 8.93 21.62
C ARG A 533 -38.72 8.85 21.40
N LEU A 534 -37.98 9.78 22.01
CA LEU A 534 -36.52 9.66 22.13
C LEU A 534 -36.22 8.98 23.47
N VAL A 535 -35.54 7.85 23.42
CA VAL A 535 -35.27 6.99 24.58
C VAL A 535 -33.76 6.95 24.83
N ALA A 536 -33.37 7.14 26.08
CA ALA A 536 -31.99 7.09 26.53
C ALA A 536 -31.50 5.65 26.76
N LEU A 537 -30.18 5.48 26.92
CA LEU A 537 -29.53 4.20 27.18
C LEU A 537 -30.02 3.50 28.47
N ASN A 538 -30.48 4.26 29.46
CA ASN A 538 -31.10 3.75 30.69
C ASN A 538 -32.63 3.52 30.59
N ASP A 539 -33.19 3.55 29.38
CA ASP A 539 -34.61 3.42 29.06
C ASP A 539 -35.52 4.58 29.52
N GLU A 540 -34.96 5.70 29.98
CA GLU A 540 -35.74 6.92 30.24
C GLU A 540 -36.18 7.61 28.94
N ILE A 541 -37.39 8.18 28.95
CA ILE A 541 -37.89 8.95 27.81
C ILE A 541 -37.37 10.38 27.93
N LEU A 542 -36.47 10.77 27.03
CA LEU A 542 -35.92 12.12 26.96
C LEU A 542 -36.94 13.12 26.42
N GLY A 543 -37.74 12.71 25.44
CA GLY A 543 -38.78 13.55 24.87
C GLY A 543 -39.81 12.79 24.04
N THR A 544 -40.92 13.45 23.73
CA THR A 544 -42.01 12.89 22.95
C THR A 544 -42.58 13.94 22.00
N ALA A 545 -42.87 13.53 20.77
CA ALA A 545 -43.51 14.34 19.74
C ALA A 545 -44.57 13.52 18.98
N LYS A 546 -45.40 14.18 18.19
CA LYS A 546 -46.33 13.52 17.26
C LYS A 546 -45.98 13.86 15.83
N THR A 547 -46.13 12.90 14.92
CA THR A 547 -45.96 13.15 13.49
C THR A 547 -47.10 14.00 12.93
N ASP A 548 -46.77 14.94 12.04
CA ASP A 548 -47.72 15.77 11.32
C ASP A 548 -48.30 15.06 10.07
N GLY A 549 -49.03 15.79 9.22
CA GLY A 549 -49.63 15.24 8.00
C GLY A 549 -48.62 14.78 6.94
N GLU A 550 -47.37 15.24 7.02
CA GLU A 550 -46.27 14.77 6.15
C GLU A 550 -45.45 13.65 6.82
N GLY A 551 -45.89 13.18 7.99
CA GLY A 551 -45.23 12.12 8.74
C GLY A 551 -44.00 12.59 9.50
N ARG A 552 -43.79 13.91 9.65
CA ARG A 552 -42.63 14.51 10.35
C ARG A 552 -42.96 14.79 11.81
N ALA A 553 -42.03 14.47 12.69
CA ALA A 553 -41.98 14.95 14.07
C ALA A 553 -40.63 15.61 14.34
N ARG A 554 -40.60 16.67 15.14
CA ARG A 554 -39.37 17.34 15.57
C ARG A 554 -39.19 17.20 17.07
N LEU A 555 -37.98 16.83 17.49
CA LEU A 555 -37.54 16.81 18.88
C LEU A 555 -36.45 17.88 19.05
N ASP A 556 -36.55 18.66 20.13
CA ASP A 556 -35.65 19.80 20.34
C ASP A 556 -34.19 19.37 20.55
N PRO A 557 -33.20 20.12 20.03
CA PRO A 557 -31.78 19.73 20.07
C PRO A 557 -31.24 19.56 21.50
N GLY A 558 -31.80 20.28 22.47
CA GLY A 558 -31.42 20.15 23.89
C GLY A 558 -31.62 18.74 24.46
N LEU A 559 -32.50 17.93 23.85
CA LEU A 559 -32.77 16.55 24.26
C LEU A 559 -31.66 15.58 23.84
N LEU A 560 -30.80 15.97 22.89
CA LEU A 560 -29.72 15.14 22.35
C LEU A 560 -28.43 15.25 23.16
N ASN A 561 -28.31 16.26 24.02
CA ASN A 561 -27.11 16.56 24.82
C ASN A 561 -26.95 15.66 26.07
N GLY A 562 -27.69 14.55 26.16
CA GLY A 562 -27.60 13.64 27.30
C GLY A 562 -26.28 12.85 27.29
N ASP A 563 -25.68 12.65 28.46
CA ASP A 563 -24.45 11.86 28.64
C ASP A 563 -24.69 10.61 29.50
N GLY A 564 -23.81 9.62 29.36
CA GLY A 564 -23.83 8.40 30.18
C GLY A 564 -25.14 7.63 30.05
N GLY A 565 -25.81 7.37 31.17
CA GLY A 565 -27.10 6.67 31.16
C GLY A 565 -28.21 7.45 30.44
N ASN A 566 -28.12 8.79 30.39
CA ASN A 566 -29.10 9.65 29.70
C ASN A 566 -28.74 9.90 28.24
N ALA A 567 -27.67 9.27 27.72
CA ALA A 567 -27.32 9.40 26.30
C ALA A 567 -28.46 8.89 25.42
N PRO A 568 -28.88 9.65 24.39
CA PRO A 568 -29.92 9.19 23.46
C PRO A 568 -29.50 7.89 22.76
N ALA A 569 -30.38 6.90 22.75
CA ALA A 569 -30.09 5.57 22.23
C ALA A 569 -31.06 5.16 21.12
N LEU A 570 -32.36 5.37 21.31
CA LEU A 570 -33.38 4.93 20.36
C LEU A 570 -34.37 6.03 20.02
N VAL A 571 -34.82 6.04 18.77
CA VAL A 571 -36.04 6.72 18.34
C VAL A 571 -37.12 5.67 18.14
N VAL A 572 -38.18 5.73 18.94
CA VAL A 572 -39.30 4.78 18.88
C VAL A 572 -40.52 5.46 18.27
N VAL A 573 -41.17 4.81 17.30
CA VAL A 573 -42.39 5.29 16.65
C VAL A 573 -43.51 4.28 16.84
N GLU A 574 -44.65 4.75 17.34
CA GLU A 574 -45.81 3.92 17.65
C GLU A 574 -47.11 4.55 17.12
N THR A 575 -47.94 3.75 16.46
CA THR A 575 -49.26 4.17 15.96
C THR A 575 -50.37 3.85 16.95
N GLU A 576 -51.52 4.52 16.86
CA GLU A 576 -52.69 4.21 17.69
C GLU A 576 -53.21 2.76 17.50
N ALA A 577 -52.95 2.16 16.34
CA ALA A 577 -53.29 0.77 16.03
C ALA A 577 -52.34 -0.25 16.69
N GLY A 578 -51.28 0.21 17.37
CA GLY A 578 -50.28 -0.63 18.04
C GLY A 578 -49.15 -1.13 17.14
N ASP A 579 -49.02 -0.62 15.90
CA ASP A 579 -47.82 -0.84 15.09
C ASP A 579 -46.64 -0.04 15.67
N TYR A 580 -45.45 -0.64 15.63
CA TYR A 580 -44.28 -0.22 16.37
C TYR A 580 -43.00 -0.44 15.57
N ALA A 581 -42.15 0.59 15.52
CA ALA A 581 -40.79 0.50 14.99
C ALA A 581 -39.83 1.32 15.84
N PHE A 582 -38.55 1.04 15.68
CA PHE A 582 -37.49 1.84 16.29
C PHE A 582 -36.35 2.07 15.30
N LEU A 583 -35.59 3.13 15.54
CA LEU A 583 -34.32 3.45 14.90
C LEU A 583 -33.26 3.53 15.99
N ASP A 584 -32.14 2.85 15.78
CA ASP A 584 -30.95 2.98 16.62
C ASP A 584 -30.29 4.32 16.33
N TYR A 585 -30.38 5.26 17.27
CA TYR A 585 -29.77 6.59 17.14
C TYR A 585 -28.29 6.56 17.50
N SER A 586 -27.83 5.57 18.26
CA SER A 586 -26.42 5.43 18.64
C SER A 586 -25.54 4.90 17.50
N ALA A 587 -26.16 4.29 16.49
CA ALA A 587 -25.49 3.88 15.27
C ALA A 587 -24.97 5.08 14.46
N PRO A 588 -23.84 4.95 13.75
CA PRO A 588 -23.37 5.99 12.84
C PRO A 588 -24.44 6.26 11.77
N GLY A 589 -24.52 7.53 11.36
CA GLY A 589 -25.37 7.95 10.26
C GLY A 589 -25.05 7.22 8.96
N PHE A 590 -25.96 7.30 7.99
CA PHE A 590 -25.74 6.74 6.66
C PHE A 590 -24.55 7.41 6.00
N ASP A 591 -23.58 6.62 5.51
CA ASP A 591 -22.40 7.16 4.83
C ASP A 591 -22.79 7.74 3.47
N LEU A 592 -22.43 9.01 3.26
CA LEU A 592 -22.73 9.78 2.05
C LEU A 592 -21.45 10.24 1.34
N THR A 593 -20.27 9.77 1.78
CA THR A 593 -18.97 10.13 1.18
C THR A 593 -18.91 9.80 -0.31
N ASP A 594 -19.65 8.77 -0.71
CA ASP A 594 -19.88 8.35 -2.08
C ASP A 594 -20.95 9.20 -2.83
N ARG A 595 -21.35 10.35 -2.31
CA ARG A 595 -22.39 11.20 -2.94
C ARG A 595 -22.00 12.68 -2.87
N GLY A 596 -20.70 12.97 -2.73
CA GLY A 596 -20.18 14.33 -2.88
C GLY A 596 -20.33 15.24 -1.66
N VAL A 597 -20.44 14.70 -0.44
CA VAL A 597 -20.42 15.45 0.84
C VAL A 597 -19.02 16.00 1.22
N ALA A 598 -18.28 16.51 0.24
CA ALA A 598 -17.02 17.20 0.49
C ALA A 598 -17.27 18.61 1.07
N GLY A 599 -16.24 19.25 1.63
CA GLY A 599 -16.34 20.63 2.12
C GLY A 599 -15.85 20.81 3.54
N ARG A 600 -15.99 22.03 4.06
CA ARG A 600 -15.72 22.34 5.47
C ARG A 600 -16.89 21.89 6.34
N PRO A 601 -16.71 21.54 7.61
CA PRO A 601 -17.85 21.40 8.51
C PRO A 601 -18.74 22.65 8.50
N ALA A 602 -20.04 22.46 8.74
CA ALA A 602 -20.96 23.58 8.89
C ALA A 602 -20.45 24.59 9.94
N ALA A 603 -20.73 25.87 9.71
CA ALA A 603 -20.30 26.92 10.64
C ALA A 603 -21.02 26.77 11.99
N ASP A 604 -20.24 26.82 13.06
CA ASP A 604 -20.78 27.14 14.38
C ASP A 604 -21.36 28.58 14.40
N ALA A 605 -21.89 28.99 15.55
CA ALA A 605 -22.38 30.36 15.75
C ALA A 605 -21.34 31.45 15.35
N LEU A 606 -20.05 31.14 15.48
CA LEU A 606 -18.93 31.96 15.01
C LEU A 606 -18.03 31.13 14.10
N ASP A 607 -17.83 31.59 12.86
CA ASP A 607 -16.93 31.01 11.87
C ASP A 607 -15.72 31.93 11.68
N LEU A 608 -14.53 31.42 12.03
CA LEU A 608 -13.31 32.21 12.11
C LEU A 608 -12.29 31.73 11.08
N TYR A 609 -11.97 32.57 10.10
CA TYR A 609 -10.84 32.35 9.19
C TYR A 609 -9.58 32.91 9.84
N ALA A 610 -8.49 32.15 9.94
CA ALA A 610 -7.22 32.64 10.47
C ALA A 610 -6.04 32.14 9.65
N VAL A 611 -5.04 33.00 9.48
CA VAL A 611 -3.85 32.72 8.67
C VAL A 611 -2.63 33.47 9.22
N SER A 612 -1.45 32.93 8.96
CA SER A 612 -0.17 33.63 9.15
C SER A 612 0.35 34.18 7.83
N ASP A 613 1.22 35.20 7.87
CA ASP A 613 1.86 35.74 6.66
C ASP A 613 2.70 34.68 5.93
N ARG A 614 3.29 33.74 6.67
CA ARG A 614 4.07 32.60 6.16
C ARG A 614 4.05 31.39 7.09
N GLY A 615 4.49 30.24 6.58
CA GLY A 615 4.42 28.95 7.30
C GLY A 615 5.62 28.59 8.18
N VAL A 616 6.74 29.33 8.12
CA VAL A 616 7.95 29.04 8.91
C VAL A 616 8.68 30.31 9.38
N TYR A 617 9.20 30.27 10.61
CA TYR A 617 9.91 31.37 11.30
C TYR A 617 11.18 30.85 11.99
N ARG A 618 12.11 31.75 12.28
CA ARG A 618 13.26 31.45 13.15
C ARG A 618 12.99 31.90 14.59
N PRO A 619 13.67 31.29 15.58
CA PRO A 619 13.73 31.86 16.93
C PRO A 619 14.17 33.34 16.88
N GLY A 620 13.47 34.22 17.58
CA GLY A 620 13.73 35.66 17.56
C GLY A 620 12.98 36.47 16.49
N GLU A 621 12.30 35.83 15.53
CA GLU A 621 11.51 36.54 14.51
C GLU A 621 10.09 36.91 14.99
N GLU A 622 9.45 37.81 14.25
CA GLU A 622 8.05 38.20 14.47
C GLU A 622 7.11 37.31 13.64
N VAL A 623 6.01 36.88 14.27
CA VAL A 623 4.90 36.15 13.63
C VAL A 623 3.73 37.11 13.45
N GLU A 624 3.24 37.26 12.21
CA GLU A 624 2.05 38.06 11.91
C GLU A 624 0.85 37.13 11.70
N LEU A 625 -0.21 37.35 12.48
CA LEU A 625 -1.44 36.55 12.46
C LEU A 625 -2.64 37.44 12.14
N THR A 626 -3.41 37.04 11.14
CA THR A 626 -4.66 37.70 10.76
C THR A 626 -5.83 36.74 10.97
N ALA A 627 -6.93 37.25 11.51
CA ALA A 627 -8.18 36.51 11.63
C ALA A 627 -9.39 37.35 11.23
N LEU A 628 -10.41 36.70 10.69
CA LEU A 628 -11.71 37.28 10.33
C LEU A 628 -12.80 36.48 11.04
N VAL A 629 -13.73 37.15 11.71
CA VAL A 629 -14.86 36.52 12.42
C VAL A 629 -16.15 36.82 11.68
N ARG A 630 -16.88 35.75 11.35
CA ARG A 630 -18.21 35.82 10.73
C ARG A 630 -19.20 34.96 11.49
N ASN A 631 -20.50 35.13 11.22
CA ASN A 631 -21.54 34.17 11.62
C ASN A 631 -21.71 33.07 10.54
N ALA A 632 -22.62 32.12 10.76
CA ALA A 632 -22.91 31.04 9.78
C ALA A 632 -23.41 31.55 8.41
N LYS A 633 -23.97 32.77 8.35
CA LYS A 633 -24.38 33.41 7.09
C LYS A 633 -23.23 34.15 6.40
N ALA A 634 -22.02 34.12 6.97
CA ALA A 634 -20.83 34.86 6.57
C ALA A 634 -20.94 36.41 6.72
N ASP A 635 -21.76 36.91 7.65
CA ASP A 635 -21.79 38.33 8.03
C ASP A 635 -20.73 38.64 9.08
N ALA A 636 -20.17 39.85 9.05
CA ALA A 636 -19.20 40.32 10.05
C ALA A 636 -19.79 40.33 11.47
N VAL A 637 -19.05 39.75 12.42
CA VAL A 637 -19.38 39.84 13.85
C VAL A 637 -18.43 40.84 14.50
N GLU A 638 -18.97 42.02 14.82
CA GLU A 638 -18.18 43.12 15.37
C GLU A 638 -18.12 43.10 16.90
N ALA A 639 -17.19 43.89 17.46
CA ALA A 639 -17.05 44.16 18.89
C ALA A 639 -16.84 42.91 19.76
N THR A 640 -16.35 41.81 19.17
CA THR A 640 -16.08 40.54 19.85
C THR A 640 -14.58 40.35 20.02
N PRO A 641 -13.98 40.65 21.20
CA PRO A 641 -12.55 40.41 21.41
C PRO A 641 -12.26 38.91 21.44
N LEU A 642 -11.15 38.50 20.83
CA LEU A 642 -10.68 37.12 20.84
C LEU A 642 -9.57 36.93 21.85
N THR A 643 -9.47 35.76 22.46
CA THR A 643 -8.28 35.34 23.21
C THR A 643 -7.41 34.48 22.29
N LEU A 644 -6.22 34.96 21.98
CA LEU A 644 -5.18 34.20 21.28
C LEU A 644 -4.35 33.43 22.31
N ILE A 645 -4.27 32.11 22.17
CA ILE A 645 -3.37 31.25 22.96
C ILE A 645 -2.39 30.57 22.01
N MET A 646 -1.11 30.83 22.20
CA MET A 646 -0.03 30.24 21.42
C MET A 646 0.64 29.14 22.22
N LYS A 647 0.72 27.94 21.65
CA LYS A 647 1.34 26.75 22.24
C LYS A 647 2.60 26.37 21.49
N ARG A 648 3.60 25.98 22.28
CA ARG A 648 4.87 25.43 21.80
C ARG A 648 4.70 24.01 21.25
N PRO A 649 5.73 23.44 20.60
CA PRO A 649 5.70 22.06 20.09
C PRO A 649 5.45 20.99 21.16
N ASP A 650 5.90 21.23 22.39
CA ASP A 650 5.63 20.36 23.56
C ASP A 650 4.19 20.47 24.11
N GLY A 651 3.34 21.29 23.49
CA GLY A 651 1.95 21.52 23.90
C GLY A 651 1.78 22.54 25.03
N VAL A 652 2.87 23.08 25.57
CA VAL A 652 2.82 24.07 26.67
C VAL A 652 2.45 25.45 26.13
N GLU A 653 1.59 26.17 26.86
CA GLU A 653 1.23 27.56 26.58
C GLU A 653 2.47 28.47 26.66
N TYR A 654 2.79 29.13 25.54
CA TYR A 654 3.85 30.14 25.45
C TYR A 654 3.31 31.53 25.81
N LEU A 655 2.14 31.85 25.29
CA LEU A 655 1.53 33.17 25.41
C LEU A 655 0.00 33.06 25.38
N ARG A 656 -0.65 33.93 26.14
CA ARG A 656 -2.08 34.24 26.04
C ARG A 656 -2.26 35.74 25.94
N ARG A 657 -3.02 36.19 24.94
CA ARG A 657 -3.25 37.61 24.67
C ARG A 657 -4.67 37.86 24.16
N THR A 658 -5.33 38.90 24.66
CA THR A 658 -6.59 39.38 24.06
C THR A 658 -6.29 40.20 22.80
N VAL A 659 -6.94 39.86 21.69
CA VAL A 659 -6.84 40.51 20.39
C VAL A 659 -8.17 41.23 20.13
N PRO A 660 -8.22 42.56 20.16
CA PRO A 660 -9.44 43.31 19.92
C PRO A 660 -9.87 43.23 18.45
N ASP A 661 -11.14 43.53 18.19
CA ASP A 661 -11.65 43.77 16.83
C ASP A 661 -11.04 45.08 16.28
N ALA A 662 -10.43 44.98 15.11
CA ALA A 662 -9.81 46.07 14.36
C ALA A 662 -10.75 46.70 13.30
N GLY A 663 -11.98 46.19 13.19
CA GLY A 663 -13.05 46.67 12.32
C GLY A 663 -13.65 45.53 11.47
N LEU A 664 -14.97 45.54 11.33
CA LEU A 664 -15.73 44.54 10.54
C LEU A 664 -15.38 43.08 10.90
N GLY A 665 -15.15 42.80 12.20
CA GLY A 665 -14.79 41.48 12.70
C GLY A 665 -13.39 41.03 12.29
N GLY A 666 -12.50 41.95 11.91
CA GLY A 666 -11.10 41.66 11.57
C GLY A 666 -10.19 41.78 12.79
N HIS A 667 -9.23 40.88 12.92
CA HIS A 667 -8.30 40.81 14.03
C HIS A 667 -6.86 40.64 13.53
N HIS A 668 -5.91 41.32 14.17
CA HIS A 668 -4.50 41.23 13.84
C HIS A 668 -3.65 41.12 15.11
N ALA A 669 -2.69 40.21 15.10
CA ALA A 669 -1.75 40.02 16.21
C ALA A 669 -0.32 39.83 15.68
N ARG A 670 0.58 40.68 16.18
CA ARG A 670 2.02 40.55 16.04
C ARG A 670 2.62 39.94 17.30
N ILE A 671 3.37 38.84 17.15
CA ILE A 671 4.01 38.12 18.26
C ILE A 671 5.51 37.99 18.03
N GLU A 672 6.31 38.50 18.97
CA GLU A 672 7.77 38.30 18.97
C GLU A 672 8.12 36.93 19.57
N LEU A 673 8.83 36.10 18.80
CA LEU A 673 9.39 34.85 19.30
C LEU A 673 10.63 35.13 20.14
N SER A 674 10.78 34.42 21.26
CA SER A 674 12.05 34.43 22.01
C SER A 674 13.20 33.92 21.13
N ALA A 675 14.40 34.48 21.30
CA ALA A 675 15.62 33.93 20.70
C ALA A 675 15.91 32.47 21.16
N ALA A 676 15.32 32.05 22.28
CA ALA A 676 15.37 30.68 22.78
C ALA A 676 14.07 29.90 22.50
N ALA A 677 13.25 30.35 21.53
CA ALA A 677 12.03 29.64 21.14
C ALA A 677 12.35 28.20 20.72
N MET A 678 11.55 27.26 21.22
CA MET A 678 11.67 25.84 20.90
C MET A 678 11.41 25.61 19.41
N ARG A 679 12.22 24.75 18.79
CA ARG A 679 12.03 24.34 17.40
C ARG A 679 10.92 23.30 17.26
N GLY A 680 10.26 23.28 16.11
CA GLY A 680 9.16 22.39 15.77
C GLY A 680 7.89 23.14 15.40
N GLN A 681 6.77 22.42 15.42
CA GLN A 681 5.47 22.97 15.03
C GLN A 681 4.78 23.70 16.19
N TRP A 682 4.51 24.98 15.99
CA TRP A 682 3.76 25.84 16.90
C TRP A 682 2.29 25.93 16.47
N ARG A 683 1.43 26.24 17.44
CA ARG A 683 -0.01 26.38 17.25
C ARG A 683 -0.49 27.69 17.85
N ALA A 684 -1.24 28.48 17.10
CA ALA A 684 -1.89 29.71 17.54
C ALA A 684 -3.41 29.52 17.44
N GLY A 685 -4.07 29.33 18.59
CA GLY A 685 -5.52 29.14 18.67
C GLY A 685 -6.24 30.42 19.06
N TYR A 686 -7.38 30.71 18.41
CA TYR A 686 -8.27 31.81 18.78
C TYR A 686 -9.50 31.29 19.54
N TYR A 687 -9.87 31.94 20.63
CA TYR A 687 -10.92 31.49 21.56
C TYR A 687 -11.85 32.65 21.93
N THR A 688 -13.13 32.37 22.11
CA THR A 688 -14.06 33.24 22.86
C THR A 688 -14.13 32.84 24.33
N ASP A 689 -14.09 31.54 24.64
CA ASP A 689 -13.84 30.99 25.98
C ASP A 689 -12.52 30.18 26.00
N PRO A 690 -11.49 30.63 26.74
CA PRO A 690 -10.22 29.90 26.89
C PRO A 690 -10.33 28.49 27.48
N LYS A 691 -11.47 28.11 28.05
CA LYS A 691 -11.74 26.74 28.53
C LYS A 691 -12.44 25.86 27.49
N GLY A 692 -12.97 26.45 26.43
CA GLY A 692 -13.58 25.75 25.30
C GLY A 692 -12.58 25.38 24.20
N PRO A 693 -13.06 24.77 23.11
CA PRO A 693 -12.26 24.54 21.90
C PRO A 693 -11.89 25.88 21.23
N ALA A 694 -10.82 25.86 20.42
CA ALA A 694 -10.44 27.00 19.60
C ALA A 694 -11.42 27.15 18.43
N LEU A 695 -11.81 28.38 18.10
CA LEU A 695 -12.61 28.71 16.92
C LEU A 695 -11.81 28.51 15.62
N ALA A 696 -10.50 28.78 15.66
CA ALA A 696 -9.57 28.37 14.62
C ALA A 696 -8.18 28.19 15.22
N GLU A 697 -7.36 27.38 14.54
CA GLU A 697 -5.95 27.15 14.88
C GLU A 697 -5.07 27.38 13.64
N VAL A 698 -4.09 28.26 13.77
CA VAL A 698 -3.04 28.47 12.78
C VAL A 698 -1.80 27.68 13.20
N LYS A 699 -1.23 26.91 12.28
CA LYS A 699 -0.02 26.12 12.48
C LYS A 699 1.13 26.71 11.69
N PHE A 700 2.29 26.83 12.31
CA PHE A 700 3.52 27.25 11.64
C PHE A 700 4.73 26.59 12.29
N LEU A 701 5.82 26.49 11.54
CA LEU A 701 7.09 25.94 12.02
C LEU A 701 7.94 27.04 12.62
N VAL A 702 8.62 26.74 13.74
CA VAL A 702 9.77 27.52 14.20
C VAL A 702 10.97 26.62 14.05
N GLU A 703 11.88 26.96 13.15
CA GLU A 703 13.03 26.11 12.85
C GLU A 703 14.28 26.95 12.63
N ASP A 704 15.43 26.32 12.85
CA ASP A 704 16.69 26.83 12.31
C ASP A 704 16.76 26.45 10.84
N PHE A 705 15.93 27.09 10.03
CA PHE A 705 16.04 26.94 8.59
C PHE A 705 17.07 27.94 8.08
N GLN A 706 18.10 27.39 7.47
CA GLN A 706 18.94 28.17 6.60
C GLN A 706 18.25 28.14 5.23
N PRO A 707 18.04 29.30 4.58
CA PRO A 707 17.69 29.31 3.18
C PRO A 707 18.73 28.48 2.42
N GLU A 708 18.35 27.90 1.29
CA GLU A 708 19.28 27.17 0.43
C GLU A 708 20.60 27.96 0.31
N ARG A 709 21.75 27.30 0.52
CA ARG A 709 23.08 27.97 0.49
C ARG A 709 23.76 27.86 -0.86
N LEU A 710 23.29 26.92 -1.65
CA LEU A 710 23.70 26.65 -3.00
C LEU A 710 22.46 26.62 -3.86
N ASP A 711 22.63 27.01 -5.10
CA ASP A 711 21.65 26.82 -6.15
C ASP A 711 22.35 26.07 -7.27
N PHE A 712 21.60 25.28 -8.02
CA PHE A 712 22.13 24.65 -9.22
C PHE A 712 21.07 24.61 -10.29
N SER A 713 21.54 24.67 -11.53
CA SER A 713 20.69 24.55 -12.71
C SER A 713 20.92 23.21 -13.37
N LEU A 714 19.83 22.61 -13.85
CA LEU A 714 19.84 21.43 -14.69
C LEU A 714 19.59 21.85 -16.13
N LYS A 715 20.37 21.33 -17.07
CA LYS A 715 20.18 21.52 -18.50
C LYS A 715 20.41 20.21 -19.24
N SER A 716 19.51 19.89 -20.14
CA SER A 716 19.73 18.86 -21.16
C SER A 716 19.79 19.53 -22.53
N ASP A 717 20.69 19.05 -23.39
CA ASP A 717 20.72 19.46 -24.80
C ASP A 717 19.64 18.73 -25.62
N ALA A 718 19.01 17.69 -25.04
CA ALA A 718 17.92 16.97 -25.66
C ALA A 718 16.58 17.70 -25.43
N GLU A 719 15.89 18.06 -26.51
CA GLU A 719 14.51 18.57 -26.45
C GLU A 719 13.48 17.46 -26.12
N ALA A 720 13.84 16.21 -26.41
CA ALA A 720 13.10 15.00 -26.04
C ALA A 720 14.06 13.80 -26.01
N ILE A 721 13.73 12.79 -25.22
CA ILE A 721 14.49 11.54 -25.08
C ILE A 721 13.70 10.34 -25.63
N THR A 722 14.30 9.16 -25.75
CA THR A 722 13.59 7.93 -26.13
C THR A 722 13.73 6.87 -25.03
N LEU A 723 12.94 5.81 -25.09
CA LEU A 723 13.09 4.69 -24.13
C LEU A 723 14.44 3.99 -24.25
N ASP A 724 15.03 3.97 -25.45
CA ASP A 724 16.33 3.35 -25.71
C ASP A 724 17.52 4.29 -25.44
N ASP A 725 17.28 5.60 -25.39
CA ASP A 725 18.28 6.63 -25.13
C ASP A 725 17.71 7.71 -24.20
N ALA A 726 17.99 7.55 -22.92
CA ALA A 726 17.56 8.46 -21.86
C ALA A 726 18.36 9.78 -21.83
N GLY A 727 19.47 9.86 -22.58
CA GLY A 727 20.35 11.02 -22.61
C GLY A 727 21.04 11.33 -21.27
N GLU A 728 21.49 12.57 -21.15
CA GLU A 728 22.20 13.08 -19.97
C GLU A 728 21.74 14.48 -19.60
N VAL A 729 22.02 14.87 -18.36
CA VAL A 729 21.71 16.20 -17.83
C VAL A 729 22.99 16.81 -17.28
N SER A 730 23.34 17.98 -17.81
CA SER A 730 24.39 18.82 -17.27
C SER A 730 23.88 19.61 -16.06
N LEU A 731 24.77 19.78 -15.09
CA LEU A 731 24.52 20.44 -13.82
C LEU A 731 25.57 21.54 -13.62
N ASP A 732 25.15 22.76 -13.28
CA ASP A 732 26.02 23.88 -12.82
C ASP A 732 25.57 24.25 -11.42
N ALA A 733 26.42 23.97 -10.42
CA ALA A 733 26.16 24.25 -9.01
C ALA A 733 27.06 25.37 -8.49
N ARG A 734 26.44 26.32 -7.79
CA ARG A 734 27.12 27.46 -7.17
C ARG A 734 26.60 27.70 -5.78
N PHE A 735 27.49 28.14 -4.90
CA PHE A 735 27.01 28.75 -3.66
C PHE A 735 26.34 30.09 -3.96
N LEU A 736 25.29 30.46 -3.20
CA LEU A 736 24.56 31.72 -3.40
C LEU A 736 25.42 32.98 -3.22
N TYR A 737 26.61 32.86 -2.63
CA TYR A 737 27.60 33.94 -2.53
C TYR A 737 28.53 34.04 -3.76
N GLY A 738 28.31 33.21 -4.78
CA GLY A 738 28.92 33.30 -6.12
C GLY A 738 30.13 32.40 -6.38
N ALA A 739 30.57 31.58 -5.43
CA ALA A 739 31.67 30.63 -5.65
C ALA A 739 31.19 29.31 -6.27
N PRO A 740 32.04 28.65 -7.08
CA PRO A 740 31.82 27.27 -7.54
C PRO A 740 31.54 26.31 -6.38
N ALA A 741 30.58 25.40 -6.56
CA ALA A 741 30.25 24.38 -5.58
C ALA A 741 30.94 23.05 -5.92
N SER A 742 32.26 23.00 -5.73
CA SER A 742 33.11 21.87 -6.11
C SER A 742 33.08 20.68 -5.13
N ASP A 743 33.33 19.47 -5.64
CA ASP A 743 33.43 18.20 -4.92
C ASP A 743 32.19 17.85 -4.06
N LEU A 744 31.00 18.19 -4.57
CA LEU A 744 29.73 17.87 -3.93
C LEU A 744 29.14 16.58 -4.49
N ARG A 745 28.59 15.77 -3.59
CA ARG A 745 27.96 14.48 -3.93
C ARG A 745 26.62 14.72 -4.63
N ILE A 746 26.34 13.92 -5.65
CA ILE A 746 25.11 13.98 -6.42
C ILE A 746 24.33 12.68 -6.20
N GLU A 747 23.01 12.80 -6.03
CA GLU A 747 22.07 11.67 -5.97
C GLU A 747 20.93 11.93 -6.95
N GLY A 748 20.29 10.89 -7.48
CA GLY A 748 19.13 11.10 -8.33
C GLY A 748 18.37 9.84 -8.73
N GLU A 749 17.18 10.07 -9.25
CA GLU A 749 16.30 9.05 -9.80
C GLU A 749 15.47 9.66 -10.95
N THR A 750 15.01 8.82 -11.86
CA THR A 750 14.03 9.21 -12.88
C THR A 750 12.70 8.55 -12.58
N LYS A 751 11.62 9.31 -12.77
CA LYS A 751 10.25 8.80 -12.70
C LYS A 751 9.64 8.92 -14.08
N LEU A 752 9.23 7.79 -14.64
CA LEU A 752 8.48 7.74 -15.89
C LEU A 752 6.99 7.80 -15.56
N VAL A 753 6.31 8.80 -16.10
CA VAL A 753 4.86 9.00 -15.96
C VAL A 753 4.22 9.14 -17.33
N SER A 754 2.95 8.73 -17.44
CA SER A 754 2.14 9.04 -18.60
C SER A 754 1.45 10.40 -18.45
N SER A 755 1.11 11.01 -19.58
CA SER A 755 0.30 12.23 -19.65
C SER A 755 -0.64 12.13 -20.84
N ARG A 756 -1.92 12.48 -20.65
CA ARG A 756 -2.85 12.66 -21.78
C ARG A 756 -2.63 13.98 -22.50
N GLU A 757 -1.84 14.89 -21.94
CA GLU A 757 -1.59 16.21 -22.49
C GLU A 757 -0.16 16.37 -23.00
N ILE A 758 0.00 17.12 -24.09
CA ILE A 758 1.29 17.58 -24.59
C ILE A 758 1.30 19.10 -24.55
N LYS A 759 2.27 19.69 -23.86
CA LYS A 759 2.35 21.15 -23.59
C LYS A 759 2.26 22.04 -24.85
N ALA A 760 2.76 21.55 -25.99
CA ALA A 760 2.69 22.27 -27.27
C ALA A 760 1.26 22.36 -27.84
N TRP A 761 0.34 21.52 -27.36
CA TRP A 761 -1.04 21.37 -27.87
C TRP A 761 -2.06 21.49 -26.72
N PRO A 762 -2.24 22.68 -26.11
CA PRO A 762 -3.12 22.85 -24.95
C PRO A 762 -4.58 22.53 -25.26
N GLY A 763 -5.19 21.74 -24.37
CA GLY A 763 -6.56 21.26 -24.48
C GLY A 763 -6.76 20.09 -25.45
N TYR A 764 -5.69 19.53 -26.03
CA TYR A 764 -5.76 18.27 -26.78
C TYR A 764 -5.37 17.10 -25.88
N GLU A 765 -6.20 16.06 -25.90
CA GLU A 765 -5.95 14.77 -25.27
C GLU A 765 -5.31 13.78 -26.27
N PHE A 766 -4.35 13.01 -25.80
CA PHE A 766 -3.61 12.00 -26.54
C PHE A 766 -3.70 10.64 -25.82
N GLY A 767 -3.73 9.56 -26.61
CA GLY A 767 -3.86 8.20 -26.10
C GLY A 767 -5.30 7.78 -25.81
N LEU A 768 -5.51 6.47 -25.72
CA LEU A 768 -6.85 5.90 -25.50
C LEU A 768 -7.27 6.01 -24.02
N PRO A 769 -8.57 6.19 -23.71
CA PRO A 769 -9.06 6.26 -22.33
C PRO A 769 -8.80 5.00 -21.49
N ASP A 770 -8.94 3.83 -22.11
CA ASP A 770 -8.78 2.52 -21.45
C ASP A 770 -7.31 2.06 -21.36
N ASP A 771 -6.35 2.88 -21.79
CA ASP A 771 -4.92 2.58 -21.69
C ASP A 771 -4.41 3.08 -20.33
N ALA A 772 -3.88 2.18 -19.52
CA ALA A 772 -3.40 2.47 -18.17
C ALA A 772 -1.88 2.31 -18.09
N PHE A 773 -1.22 3.29 -17.47
CA PHE A 773 0.22 3.27 -17.24
C PHE A 773 0.51 3.63 -15.78
N GLU A 774 1.11 2.69 -15.06
CA GLU A 774 1.53 2.90 -13.68
C GLU A 774 2.87 3.63 -13.63
N PRO A 775 3.04 4.68 -12.80
CA PRO A 775 4.31 5.37 -12.67
C PRO A 775 5.46 4.45 -12.26
N MET A 776 6.57 4.52 -12.98
CA MET A 776 7.76 3.69 -12.75
C MET A 776 8.95 4.54 -12.32
N ILE A 777 9.77 4.05 -11.38
CA ILE A 777 10.94 4.78 -10.86
C ILE A 777 12.20 3.97 -11.17
N GLN A 778 13.24 4.66 -11.64
CA GLN A 778 14.57 4.10 -11.89
C GLN A 778 15.64 4.94 -11.15
N PRO A 779 16.32 4.40 -10.12
CA PRO A 779 17.45 5.07 -9.50
C PRO A 779 18.59 5.28 -10.50
N LEU A 780 19.28 6.42 -10.39
CA LEU A 780 20.46 6.74 -11.20
C LEU A 780 21.74 6.26 -10.49
N ASP A 781 22.63 5.61 -11.24
CA ASP A 781 23.94 5.19 -10.74
C ASP A 781 24.95 6.34 -10.90
N ILE A 782 24.97 7.24 -9.92
CA ILE A 782 25.82 8.43 -9.92
C ILE A 782 26.99 8.22 -8.96
N SER A 783 28.18 8.06 -9.52
CA SER A 783 29.42 7.88 -8.74
C SER A 783 30.32 9.12 -8.72
N GLU A 784 30.00 10.13 -9.53
CA GLU A 784 30.79 11.34 -9.70
C GLU A 784 30.33 12.48 -8.76
N THR A 785 31.26 13.37 -8.43
CA THR A 785 31.00 14.63 -7.71
C THR A 785 31.11 15.81 -8.66
N THR A 786 30.64 16.99 -8.24
CA THR A 786 30.87 18.23 -9.02
C THR A 786 32.37 18.53 -9.16
N ASP A 787 32.78 19.01 -10.33
CA ASP A 787 34.17 19.35 -10.61
C ASP A 787 34.65 20.64 -9.91
N GLU A 788 35.89 21.07 -10.17
CA GLU A 788 36.47 22.28 -9.55
C GLU A 788 35.68 23.57 -9.86
N ASP A 789 34.94 23.60 -10.98
CA ASP A 789 34.10 24.73 -11.40
C ASP A 789 32.63 24.56 -10.99
N GLY A 790 32.29 23.47 -10.29
CA GLY A 790 30.94 23.17 -9.81
C GLY A 790 30.05 22.50 -10.86
N HIS A 791 30.61 21.95 -11.94
CA HIS A 791 29.85 21.27 -12.98
C HIS A 791 29.81 19.76 -12.80
N ALA A 792 28.78 19.10 -13.32
CA ALA A 792 28.74 17.66 -13.48
C ALA A 792 27.85 17.27 -14.67
N VAL A 793 28.02 16.06 -15.19
CA VAL A 793 27.12 15.47 -16.19
C VAL A 793 26.55 14.19 -15.59
N VAL A 794 25.23 14.13 -15.50
CA VAL A 794 24.52 13.00 -14.91
C VAL A 794 23.87 12.19 -16.03
N PRO A 795 24.31 10.94 -16.28
CA PRO A 795 23.63 10.07 -17.23
C PRO A 795 22.26 9.70 -16.68
N LEU A 796 21.23 9.82 -17.50
CA LEU A 796 19.89 9.36 -17.14
C LEU A 796 19.74 7.88 -17.49
N ALA A 797 18.83 7.21 -16.80
CA ALA A 797 18.36 5.88 -17.12
C ALA A 797 16.84 5.86 -17.01
N LEU A 798 16.16 5.07 -17.83
CA LEU A 798 14.70 4.88 -17.76
C LEU A 798 14.37 3.43 -17.44
N PRO A 799 13.25 3.16 -16.75
CA PRO A 799 12.77 1.80 -16.56
C PRO A 799 12.24 1.21 -17.88
N GLU A 800 12.29 -0.12 -18.02
CA GLU A 800 11.68 -0.81 -19.16
C GLU A 800 10.15 -0.67 -19.10
N ALA A 801 9.57 0.06 -20.05
CA ALA A 801 8.16 0.40 -20.08
C ALA A 801 7.36 -0.49 -21.06
N PRO A 802 6.14 -0.94 -20.71
CA PRO A 802 5.28 -1.63 -21.65
C PRO A 802 4.81 -0.70 -22.79
N PRO A 803 4.45 -1.24 -23.97
CA PRO A 803 3.87 -0.44 -25.05
C PRO A 803 2.58 0.27 -24.63
N THR A 804 2.47 1.57 -24.91
CA THR A 804 1.28 2.38 -24.61
C THR A 804 1.00 3.40 -25.72
N SER A 805 -0.27 3.76 -25.88
CA SER A 805 -0.73 4.87 -26.73
C SER A 805 -0.52 6.24 -26.07
N LEU A 806 -0.34 6.29 -24.75
CA LEU A 806 -0.18 7.51 -23.98
C LEU A 806 1.19 8.17 -24.25
N PRO A 807 1.25 9.51 -24.36
CA PRO A 807 2.49 10.24 -24.20
C PRO A 807 3.13 9.98 -22.83
N MET A 808 4.46 10.03 -22.79
CA MET A 808 5.22 9.82 -21.56
C MET A 808 6.14 11.02 -21.29
N VAL A 809 6.36 11.28 -20.02
CA VAL A 809 7.29 12.29 -19.51
C VAL A 809 8.20 11.60 -18.51
N ALA A 810 9.51 11.78 -18.66
CA ALA A 810 10.49 11.38 -17.67
C ALA A 810 10.83 12.58 -16.81
N THR A 811 10.52 12.52 -15.51
CA THR A 811 10.93 13.53 -14.54
C THR A 811 12.22 13.06 -13.86
N ALA A 812 13.32 13.77 -14.10
CA ALA A 812 14.58 13.55 -13.41
C ALA A 812 14.59 14.36 -12.10
N PHE A 813 14.76 13.68 -10.96
CA PHE A 813 14.94 14.27 -9.65
C PHE A 813 16.42 14.21 -9.30
N ILE A 814 17.12 15.34 -9.37
CA ILE A 814 18.56 15.42 -9.10
C ILE A 814 18.77 16.20 -7.81
N ARG A 815 19.68 15.69 -6.96
CA ARG A 815 20.00 16.23 -5.64
C ARG A 815 21.50 16.49 -5.53
N VAL A 816 21.88 17.72 -5.18
CA VAL A 816 23.28 18.07 -4.84
C VAL A 816 23.40 18.21 -3.34
N VAL A 817 24.29 17.43 -2.74
CA VAL A 817 24.49 17.36 -1.29
C VAL A 817 25.57 18.35 -0.87
N ASP A 818 25.20 19.36 -0.07
CA ASP A 818 26.15 20.34 0.48
C ASP A 818 27.20 19.65 1.39
N SER A 819 28.29 20.36 1.72
CA SER A 819 29.35 19.85 2.60
C SER A 819 28.87 19.48 4.02
N GLY A 820 27.66 19.92 4.40
CA GLY A 820 26.99 19.56 5.65
C GLY A 820 26.08 18.34 5.55
N GLY A 821 26.01 17.69 4.38
CA GLY A 821 25.19 16.51 4.13
C GLY A 821 23.75 16.79 3.72
N ARG A 822 23.39 18.05 3.40
CA ARG A 822 22.01 18.42 3.04
C ARG A 822 21.81 18.48 1.52
N PRO A 823 20.82 17.76 0.96
CA PRO A 823 20.52 17.84 -0.46
C PRO A 823 19.71 19.09 -0.79
N VAL A 824 20.08 19.77 -1.88
CA VAL A 824 19.19 20.65 -2.63
C VAL A 824 18.68 19.85 -3.82
N GLU A 825 17.37 19.84 -4.05
CA GLU A 825 16.74 19.09 -5.14
C GLU A 825 16.29 20.04 -6.26
N ARG A 826 16.47 19.60 -7.51
CA ARG A 826 15.86 20.21 -8.69
C ARG A 826 15.26 19.11 -9.55
N THR A 827 14.19 19.46 -10.24
CA THR A 827 13.51 18.56 -11.18
C THR A 827 13.66 19.06 -12.60
N LEU A 828 13.77 18.13 -13.54
CA LEU A 828 13.73 18.40 -14.96
C LEU A 828 12.78 17.41 -15.64
N ASP A 829 11.75 17.93 -16.29
CA ASP A 829 10.84 17.13 -17.11
C ASP A 829 11.36 17.04 -18.53
N LEU A 830 11.58 15.82 -19.01
CA LEU A 830 11.98 15.52 -20.37
C LEU A 830 10.87 14.73 -21.08
N PRO A 831 10.29 15.25 -22.16
CA PRO A 831 9.34 14.49 -22.97
C PRO A 831 9.98 13.21 -23.51
N VAL A 832 9.28 12.09 -23.41
CA VAL A 832 9.71 10.84 -24.04
C VAL A 832 9.04 10.74 -25.40
N ARG A 833 9.84 10.91 -26.44
CA ARG A 833 9.44 10.70 -27.82
C ARG A 833 9.19 9.21 -28.02
N GLY A 834 7.94 8.85 -28.31
CA GLY A 834 7.66 7.51 -28.83
C GLY A 834 7.49 7.50 -30.34
N ASP A 835 7.30 6.31 -30.88
CA ASP A 835 7.44 6.09 -32.32
C ASP A 835 6.17 6.43 -33.11
N GLY A 836 6.36 7.10 -34.25
CA GLY A 836 5.31 7.28 -35.27
C GLY A 836 4.37 8.48 -35.06
N ILE A 837 3.24 8.45 -35.78
CA ILE A 837 2.22 9.51 -35.78
C ILE A 837 1.26 9.28 -34.61
N ARG A 838 0.74 10.36 -34.02
CA ARG A 838 -0.29 10.35 -32.98
C ARG A 838 -1.47 11.22 -33.35
N VAL A 839 -2.65 10.82 -32.93
CA VAL A 839 -3.86 11.65 -33.00
C VAL A 839 -3.99 12.43 -31.68
N GLY A 840 -4.38 13.70 -31.77
CA GLY A 840 -4.80 14.51 -30.62
C GLY A 840 -6.28 14.87 -30.77
N LEU A 841 -7.05 14.76 -29.70
CA LEU A 841 -8.49 15.03 -29.66
C LEU A 841 -8.79 16.14 -28.64
N LYS A 842 -9.44 17.21 -29.07
CA LYS A 842 -9.82 18.32 -28.21
C LYS A 842 -11.35 18.42 -28.08
N PRO A 843 -11.93 18.14 -26.91
CA PRO A 843 -13.32 18.47 -26.63
C PRO A 843 -13.55 19.99 -26.76
N LEU A 844 -14.65 20.40 -27.40
CA LEU A 844 -15.08 21.80 -27.52
C LEU A 844 -16.19 22.15 -26.51
N PHE A 845 -16.17 21.51 -25.36
CA PHE A 845 -17.07 21.68 -24.23
C PHE A 845 -16.27 21.49 -22.93
N ASP A 846 -16.77 22.01 -21.81
CA ASP A 846 -16.09 21.96 -20.52
C ASP A 846 -16.76 20.90 -19.62
N GLY A 847 -16.10 19.76 -19.44
CA GLY A 847 -16.56 18.63 -18.62
C GLY A 847 -17.75 17.83 -19.20
N SER A 848 -18.84 18.50 -19.58
CA SER A 848 -20.07 17.85 -20.06
C SER A 848 -20.70 18.54 -21.27
N VAL A 849 -21.65 17.85 -21.88
CA VAL A 849 -22.49 18.36 -22.99
C VAL A 849 -23.93 18.47 -22.51
N GLU A 850 -24.63 19.53 -22.89
CA GLU A 850 -26.07 19.66 -22.61
C GLU A 850 -26.85 18.41 -23.10
N GLU A 851 -27.84 17.97 -22.33
CA GLU A 851 -28.70 16.86 -22.73
C GLU A 851 -29.39 17.17 -24.07
N GLY A 852 -29.28 16.25 -25.04
CA GLY A 852 -29.84 16.44 -26.38
C GLY A 852 -29.02 17.38 -27.27
N GLY A 853 -27.88 17.88 -26.77
CA GLY A 853 -26.92 18.70 -27.49
C GLY A 853 -26.00 17.88 -28.41
N ASN A 854 -25.05 18.57 -29.04
CA ASN A 854 -24.04 17.95 -29.89
C ASN A 854 -22.67 17.99 -29.22
N ALA A 855 -22.05 16.82 -29.05
CA ALA A 855 -20.66 16.72 -28.65
C ALA A 855 -19.77 17.10 -29.84
N ARG A 856 -18.90 18.08 -29.63
CA ARG A 856 -18.03 18.67 -30.66
C ARG A 856 -16.57 18.48 -30.30
N PHE A 857 -15.76 18.09 -31.28
CA PHE A 857 -14.34 17.84 -31.10
C PHE A 857 -13.51 18.42 -32.25
N GLU A 858 -12.31 18.90 -31.93
CA GLU A 858 -11.23 19.15 -32.88
C GLU A 858 -10.22 18.00 -32.86
N VAL A 859 -9.72 17.61 -34.03
CA VAL A 859 -8.79 16.50 -34.19
C VAL A 859 -7.57 16.95 -34.96
N ILE A 860 -6.38 16.63 -34.45
CA ILE A 860 -5.09 16.87 -35.11
C ILE A 860 -4.30 15.56 -35.21
N ALA A 861 -3.32 15.54 -36.10
CA ALA A 861 -2.32 14.48 -36.18
C ALA A 861 -0.93 15.11 -36.08
N ILE A 862 -0.07 14.53 -35.25
CA ILE A 862 1.31 14.99 -35.03
C ILE A 862 2.30 13.86 -35.28
N ASP A 863 3.48 14.19 -35.80
CA ASP A 863 4.59 13.25 -35.90
C ASP A 863 5.34 13.09 -34.57
N ALA A 864 6.37 12.24 -34.56
CA ALA A 864 7.19 11.97 -33.38
C ALA A 864 7.91 13.23 -32.86
N ASP A 865 8.16 14.23 -33.71
CA ASP A 865 8.76 15.51 -33.32
C ASP A 865 7.71 16.51 -32.82
N GLY A 866 6.43 16.13 -32.79
CA GLY A 866 5.32 16.95 -32.32
C GLY A 866 4.78 17.93 -33.37
N ASN A 867 5.24 17.85 -34.63
CA ASN A 867 4.79 18.72 -35.71
C ASN A 867 3.49 18.19 -36.33
N ARG A 868 2.59 19.08 -36.76
CA ARG A 868 1.38 18.65 -37.46
C ARG A 868 1.69 17.99 -38.80
N VAL A 869 0.99 16.90 -39.06
CA VAL A 869 1.03 16.15 -40.32
C VAL A 869 -0.39 15.90 -40.83
N ALA A 870 -0.52 15.67 -42.14
CA ALA A 870 -1.79 15.23 -42.72
C ALA A 870 -1.99 13.73 -42.48
N LEU A 871 -3.19 13.32 -42.08
CA LEU A 871 -3.57 11.93 -41.89
C LEU A 871 -4.94 11.67 -42.52
N ALA A 872 -4.98 10.83 -43.55
CA ALA A 872 -6.22 10.50 -44.26
C ALA A 872 -6.95 9.31 -43.62
N GLY A 873 -8.27 9.38 -43.60
CA GLY A 873 -9.15 8.25 -43.27
C GLY A 873 -9.16 7.82 -41.81
N ALA A 874 -8.82 8.69 -40.85
CA ALA A 874 -8.88 8.37 -39.42
C ALA A 874 -10.32 7.99 -39.03
N ALA A 875 -10.50 6.81 -38.45
CA ALA A 875 -11.80 6.29 -38.06
C ALA A 875 -12.17 6.81 -36.67
N TRP A 876 -13.33 7.45 -36.54
CA TRP A 876 -13.85 7.91 -35.26
C TRP A 876 -15.10 7.14 -34.85
N GLN A 877 -15.27 6.98 -33.54
CA GLN A 877 -16.41 6.32 -32.93
C GLN A 877 -16.82 7.05 -31.66
N LEU A 878 -18.10 7.39 -31.57
CA LEU A 878 -18.77 7.79 -30.34
C LEU A 878 -19.58 6.60 -29.81
N ALA A 879 -19.33 6.21 -28.58
CA ALA A 879 -20.07 5.15 -27.89
C ALA A 879 -20.71 5.68 -26.60
N GLU A 880 -21.95 5.29 -26.35
CA GLU A 880 -22.64 5.39 -25.07
C GLU A 880 -22.04 4.32 -24.14
N ARG A 881 -21.67 4.71 -22.92
CA ARG A 881 -21.17 3.83 -21.86
C ARG A 881 -22.33 3.50 -20.94
N GLU A 882 -22.62 2.22 -20.78
CA GLU A 882 -23.62 1.71 -19.85
C GLU A 882 -22.93 0.74 -18.88
N THR A 883 -22.81 1.15 -17.61
CA THR A 883 -22.27 0.28 -16.56
C THR A 883 -23.40 -0.51 -15.92
N ARG A 884 -23.32 -1.84 -16.01
CA ARG A 884 -24.25 -2.77 -15.35
C ARG A 884 -23.51 -3.51 -14.26
N PHE A 885 -24.18 -3.74 -13.14
CA PHE A 885 -23.55 -4.34 -11.97
C PHE A 885 -23.96 -5.81 -11.83
N GLN A 886 -22.97 -6.68 -11.70
CA GLN A 886 -23.19 -8.06 -11.26
C GLN A 886 -23.06 -8.12 -9.75
N TRP A 887 -24.21 -8.21 -9.08
CA TRP A 887 -24.30 -8.29 -7.63
C TRP A 887 -24.00 -9.70 -7.17
N TYR A 888 -23.15 -9.84 -6.15
CA TYR A 888 -22.88 -11.10 -5.47
C TYR A 888 -22.90 -10.90 -3.96
N ASN A 889 -23.44 -11.87 -3.23
CA ASN A 889 -23.49 -11.82 -1.78
C ASN A 889 -22.28 -12.58 -1.20
N SER A 890 -21.52 -11.95 -0.31
CA SER A 890 -20.43 -12.58 0.44
C SER A 890 -20.57 -12.19 1.92
N ASP A 891 -20.56 -13.18 2.82
CA ASP A 891 -20.70 -13.01 4.28
C ASP A 891 -21.95 -12.25 4.76
N GLY A 892 -23.05 -12.35 4.00
CA GLY A 892 -24.30 -11.65 4.29
C GLY A 892 -24.28 -10.16 3.90
N THR A 893 -23.21 -9.71 3.24
CA THR A 893 -23.07 -8.37 2.68
C THR A 893 -23.18 -8.46 1.16
N TRP A 894 -23.93 -7.55 0.55
CA TRP A 894 -24.01 -7.45 -0.91
C TRP A 894 -22.78 -6.71 -1.42
N ASN A 895 -22.02 -7.37 -2.30
CA ASN A 895 -20.92 -6.81 -3.07
C ASN A 895 -21.32 -6.75 -4.56
N TYR A 896 -20.51 -6.08 -5.37
CA TYR A 896 -20.77 -5.95 -6.80
C TYR A 896 -19.49 -5.91 -7.63
N GLU A 897 -19.58 -6.36 -8.88
CA GLU A 897 -18.59 -6.11 -9.93
C GLU A 897 -19.22 -5.19 -11.00
N PRO A 898 -18.61 -4.04 -11.32
CA PRO A 898 -19.02 -3.20 -12.45
C PRO A 898 -18.69 -3.91 -13.77
N VAL A 899 -19.68 -3.99 -14.66
CA VAL A 899 -19.53 -4.43 -16.04
C VAL A 899 -19.89 -3.27 -16.95
N THR A 900 -18.89 -2.51 -17.35
CA THR A 900 -19.05 -1.44 -18.34
C THR A 900 -19.22 -2.04 -19.72
N THR A 901 -20.36 -1.76 -20.33
CA THR A 901 -20.64 -2.10 -21.73
C THR A 901 -20.68 -0.82 -22.55
N THR A 902 -20.15 -0.86 -23.76
CA THR A 902 -20.23 0.27 -24.70
C THR A 902 -21.17 -0.06 -25.84
N LYS A 903 -21.98 0.92 -26.22
CA LYS A 903 -22.89 0.84 -27.37
C LYS A 903 -22.55 1.95 -28.33
N ARG A 904 -22.19 1.59 -29.56
CA ARG A 904 -21.87 2.57 -30.61
C ARG A 904 -23.10 3.44 -30.92
N VAL A 905 -22.93 4.76 -30.82
CA VAL A 905 -23.96 5.78 -31.09
C VAL A 905 -23.75 6.37 -32.47
N ALA A 906 -22.52 6.76 -32.77
CA ALA A 906 -22.12 7.31 -34.06
C ALA A 906 -20.70 6.88 -34.43
N SER A 907 -20.38 6.86 -35.72
CA SER A 907 -19.04 6.56 -36.22
C SER A 907 -18.86 7.10 -37.63
N GLY A 908 -17.62 7.31 -38.04
CA GLY A 908 -17.28 7.71 -39.39
C GLY A 908 -15.78 7.72 -39.64
N ASN A 909 -15.38 8.34 -40.75
CA ASN A 909 -13.98 8.63 -41.06
C ASN A 909 -13.80 10.14 -41.20
N VAL A 910 -12.63 10.64 -40.84
CA VAL A 910 -12.23 12.03 -41.00
C VAL A 910 -10.83 12.11 -41.60
N ASP A 911 -10.65 12.98 -42.58
CA ASP A 911 -9.32 13.36 -43.07
C ASP A 911 -8.82 14.53 -42.22
N ILE A 912 -7.64 14.37 -41.63
CA ILE A 912 -7.01 15.38 -40.79
C ILE A 912 -5.98 16.13 -41.65
N PRO A 913 -6.23 17.39 -42.03
CA PRO A 913 -5.28 18.15 -42.83
C PRO A 913 -4.12 18.65 -41.98
N LYS A 914 -2.99 18.95 -42.63
CA LYS A 914 -1.79 19.47 -41.95
C LYS A 914 -2.00 20.90 -41.40
N ASP A 915 -2.83 21.70 -42.07
CA ASP A 915 -2.87 23.16 -41.87
C ASP A 915 -3.97 23.64 -40.90
N GLU A 916 -4.98 22.82 -40.63
CA GLU A 916 -6.11 23.14 -39.74
C GLU A 916 -6.61 21.88 -38.99
N PRO A 917 -7.24 22.01 -37.80
CA PRO A 917 -7.85 20.86 -37.13
C PRO A 917 -9.07 20.35 -37.89
N ALA A 918 -9.23 19.03 -37.95
CA ALA A 918 -10.47 18.42 -38.43
C ALA A 918 -11.56 18.53 -37.35
N ARG A 919 -12.84 18.54 -37.75
CA ARG A 919 -13.96 18.63 -36.81
C ARG A 919 -14.85 17.40 -36.85
N ILE A 920 -15.22 16.93 -35.65
CA ILE A 920 -16.21 15.87 -35.46
C ILE A 920 -17.35 16.45 -34.62
N GLU A 921 -18.59 16.21 -35.05
CA GLU A 921 -19.80 16.60 -34.34
C GLU A 921 -20.78 15.43 -34.36
N ALA A 922 -21.31 15.08 -33.18
CA ALA A 922 -22.29 14.02 -33.06
C ALA A 922 -23.32 14.35 -31.94
N PRO A 923 -24.61 14.06 -32.16
CA PRO A 923 -25.64 14.28 -31.15
C PRO A 923 -25.49 13.28 -29.99
N VAL A 924 -25.70 13.77 -28.77
CA VAL A 924 -25.71 12.96 -27.55
C VAL A 924 -27.05 13.10 -26.82
N LYS A 925 -27.47 12.02 -26.18
CA LYS A 925 -28.58 12.01 -25.21
C LYS A 925 -27.98 12.02 -23.80
N TRP A 926 -28.81 12.14 -22.77
CA TRP A 926 -28.37 11.98 -21.38
C TRP A 926 -27.59 10.67 -21.15
N GLY A 927 -26.50 10.74 -20.37
CA GLY A 927 -25.67 9.59 -19.97
C GLY A 927 -24.18 9.72 -20.31
N GLY A 928 -23.40 8.68 -20.03
CA GLY A 928 -21.95 8.65 -20.24
C GLY A 928 -21.53 8.24 -21.65
N TYR A 929 -20.47 8.85 -22.16
CA TYR A 929 -19.96 8.64 -23.51
C TYR A 929 -18.45 8.52 -23.56
N ALA A 930 -17.96 7.81 -24.58
CA ALA A 930 -16.56 7.80 -24.99
C ALA A 930 -16.44 8.09 -26.48
N MET A 931 -15.65 9.10 -26.82
CA MET A 931 -15.18 9.37 -28.18
C MET A 931 -13.80 8.73 -28.37
N THR A 932 -13.59 8.04 -29.49
CA THR A 932 -12.27 7.51 -29.88
C THR A 932 -11.99 7.81 -31.34
N VAL A 933 -10.72 8.08 -31.67
CA VAL A 933 -10.23 8.29 -33.03
C VAL A 933 -8.99 7.43 -33.23
N ASN A 934 -9.02 6.56 -34.23
CA ASN A 934 -8.00 5.56 -34.51
C ASN A 934 -7.60 5.56 -36.00
N ALA A 935 -6.34 5.26 -36.29
CA ALA A 935 -5.85 5.00 -37.64
C ALA A 935 -4.79 3.88 -37.62
N ALA A 936 -4.67 3.12 -38.71
CA ALA A 936 -3.75 1.98 -38.77
C ALA A 936 -2.29 2.47 -38.68
N GLY A 937 -1.52 1.92 -37.72
CA GLY A 937 -0.11 2.29 -37.51
C GLY A 937 0.09 3.67 -36.87
N VAL A 938 -0.95 4.23 -36.25
CA VAL A 938 -0.95 5.55 -35.58
C VAL A 938 -1.50 5.37 -34.18
N SER A 939 -0.90 6.03 -33.17
CA SER A 939 -1.46 6.02 -31.82
C SER A 939 -2.76 6.83 -31.78
N GLY A 940 -3.86 6.17 -31.38
CA GLY A 940 -5.18 6.79 -31.29
C GLY A 940 -5.33 7.73 -30.10
N ALA A 941 -6.43 8.47 -30.09
CA ALA A 941 -6.85 9.30 -28.97
C ALA A 941 -8.31 9.03 -28.62
N GLY A 942 -8.68 9.30 -27.38
CA GLY A 942 -10.09 9.35 -26.99
C GLY A 942 -10.34 10.32 -25.86
N SER A 943 -11.61 10.53 -25.55
CA SER A 943 -12.06 11.39 -24.46
C SER A 943 -13.38 10.82 -23.93
N GLU A 944 -13.52 10.81 -22.61
CA GLU A 944 -14.73 10.37 -21.91
C GLU A 944 -15.45 11.58 -21.32
N PHE A 945 -16.77 11.61 -21.45
CA PHE A 945 -17.57 12.74 -21.03
C PHE A 945 -19.01 12.33 -20.74
N GLU A 946 -19.70 13.15 -19.96
CA GLU A 946 -21.13 12.99 -19.68
C GLU A 946 -21.97 13.95 -20.50
N SER A 947 -23.19 13.55 -20.82
CA SER A 947 -24.24 14.47 -21.27
C SER A 947 -25.27 14.65 -20.15
N GLY A 948 -25.38 15.89 -19.63
CA GLY A 948 -26.13 16.26 -18.42
C GLY A 948 -25.28 17.03 -17.40
N TRP A 949 -25.89 17.50 -16.29
CA TRP A 949 -25.20 18.26 -15.23
C TRP A 949 -24.82 17.37 -14.01
N TYR A 950 -23.68 17.68 -13.37
CA TYR A 950 -22.65 16.77 -12.82
C TYR A 950 -22.64 16.53 -11.28
N VAL A 951 -22.18 15.32 -10.86
CA VAL A 951 -21.10 15.04 -9.85
C VAL A 951 -20.26 13.83 -10.29
N THR A 952 -19.00 13.84 -9.89
CA THR A 952 -17.86 12.92 -10.07
C THR A 952 -18.17 11.42 -10.20
N PRO A 953 -17.43 10.67 -11.06
CA PRO A 953 -17.65 9.23 -11.32
C PRO A 953 -17.31 8.28 -10.16
N THR A 954 -16.67 8.80 -9.10
CA THR A 954 -16.03 7.94 -8.09
C THR A 954 -17.01 7.28 -7.12
N ALA A 955 -18.30 7.48 -7.32
CA ALA A 955 -19.28 7.15 -6.32
C ALA A 955 -20.66 6.79 -6.87
N GLU A 956 -20.64 6.38 -8.12
CA GLU A 956 -21.79 5.81 -8.77
C GLU A 956 -21.82 4.32 -8.39
N ASP A 957 -22.97 3.85 -7.91
CA ASP A 957 -23.45 2.46 -8.11
C ASP A 957 -23.70 1.53 -6.91
N THR A 958 -24.32 2.06 -5.84
CA THR A 958 -25.14 1.21 -4.95
C THR A 958 -26.65 1.34 -5.25
N PRO A 959 -27.50 0.31 -5.01
CA PRO A 959 -28.93 0.33 -5.38
C PRO A 959 -29.74 1.36 -4.59
N ASP A 960 -29.18 1.83 -3.48
CA ASP A 960 -29.63 2.89 -2.60
C ASP A 960 -29.15 4.28 -3.04
N VAL A 961 -28.46 4.45 -4.17
CA VAL A 961 -28.21 5.77 -4.78
C VAL A 961 -29.43 6.22 -5.59
N LEU A 962 -29.86 7.45 -5.35
CA LEU A 962 -30.73 8.21 -6.25
C LEU A 962 -29.87 9.27 -6.92
N LYS A 963 -29.85 9.32 -8.25
CA LYS A 963 -29.15 10.41 -8.94
C LYS A 963 -29.97 11.68 -8.83
N VAL A 964 -29.36 12.71 -8.25
CA VAL A 964 -29.91 14.04 -8.05
C VAL A 964 -29.01 15.01 -8.78
N ALA A 965 -29.58 15.76 -9.72
CA ALA A 965 -28.87 16.81 -10.43
C ALA A 965 -29.62 18.14 -10.29
N LEU A 966 -28.89 19.23 -10.41
CA LEU A 966 -29.40 20.60 -10.40
C LEU A 966 -29.21 21.21 -11.79
N ASP A 967 -30.12 22.08 -12.21
CA ASP A 967 -30.04 22.77 -13.51
C ASP A 967 -28.88 23.77 -13.61
N LYS A 968 -28.33 24.22 -12.47
CA LYS A 968 -27.18 25.11 -12.39
C LYS A 968 -26.28 24.73 -11.21
N GLU A 969 -25.00 25.05 -11.33
CA GLU A 969 -24.04 24.92 -10.22
C GLU A 969 -24.26 25.99 -9.14
N ARG A 970 -24.66 27.19 -9.56
CA ARG A 970 -24.80 28.37 -8.70
C ARG A 970 -26.08 29.12 -8.99
N TYR A 971 -26.74 29.56 -7.92
CA TYR A 971 -28.01 30.28 -7.98
C TYR A 971 -27.95 31.63 -7.30
N LYS A 972 -28.72 32.58 -7.80
CA LYS A 972 -28.99 33.83 -7.09
C LYS A 972 -30.19 33.69 -6.18
N VAL A 973 -30.19 34.42 -5.06
CA VAL A 973 -31.37 34.50 -4.20
C VAL A 973 -32.55 35.05 -5.01
N GLY A 974 -33.68 34.33 -4.98
CA GLY A 974 -34.88 34.63 -5.78
C GLY A 974 -34.99 33.85 -7.08
N GLU A 975 -33.94 33.13 -7.52
CA GLU A 975 -34.04 32.15 -8.59
C GLU A 975 -34.75 30.87 -8.13
N THR A 976 -35.06 29.99 -9.08
CA THR A 976 -35.63 28.67 -8.83
C THR A 976 -34.62 27.62 -9.27
N ALA A 977 -34.26 26.72 -8.37
CA ALA A 977 -33.48 25.53 -8.68
C ALA A 977 -34.42 24.43 -9.18
N VAL A 978 -34.08 23.83 -10.32
CA VAL A 978 -34.77 22.67 -10.87
C VAL A 978 -33.94 21.44 -10.54
N VAL A 979 -34.52 20.57 -9.72
CA VAL A 979 -33.89 19.32 -9.26
C VAL A 979 -34.36 18.18 -10.14
N HIS A 980 -33.43 17.54 -10.84
CA HIS A 980 -33.68 16.38 -11.67
C HIS A 980 -33.42 15.10 -10.87
N LEU A 981 -34.45 14.25 -10.74
CA LEU A 981 -34.36 12.96 -10.06
C LEU A 981 -34.35 11.84 -11.10
N THR A 982 -33.28 11.04 -11.12
CA THR A 982 -33.19 9.84 -11.98
C THR A 982 -33.23 8.58 -11.13
N PRO A 983 -34.40 7.94 -10.99
CA PRO A 983 -34.57 6.81 -10.10
C PRO A 983 -34.27 5.48 -10.80
N ARG A 984 -33.91 4.45 -10.02
CA ARG A 984 -33.87 3.06 -10.49
C ARG A 984 -35.23 2.34 -10.36
N PHE A 985 -36.20 2.99 -9.74
CA PHE A 985 -37.55 2.48 -9.55
C PHE A 985 -38.55 3.62 -9.33
N SER A 986 -39.81 3.43 -9.74
CA SER A 986 -40.87 4.40 -9.39
C SER A 986 -41.17 4.39 -7.89
N GLY A 987 -41.52 5.54 -7.34
CA GLY A 987 -41.85 5.69 -5.93
C GLY A 987 -42.22 7.11 -5.54
N THR A 988 -42.27 7.37 -4.23
CA THR A 988 -42.47 8.73 -3.70
C THR A 988 -41.16 9.25 -3.14
N ALA A 989 -40.70 10.41 -3.61
CA ALA A 989 -39.50 11.07 -3.10
C ALA A 989 -39.86 12.16 -2.09
N LEU A 990 -39.10 12.23 -1.01
CA LEU A 990 -39.05 13.38 -0.11
C LEU A 990 -37.79 14.19 -0.46
N VAL A 991 -37.98 15.32 -1.14
CA VAL A 991 -36.92 16.26 -1.51
C VAL A 991 -36.78 17.28 -0.39
N MET A 992 -35.56 17.54 0.05
CA MET A 992 -35.23 18.39 1.18
C MET A 992 -34.08 19.32 0.81
N VAL A 993 -34.12 20.54 1.34
CA VAL A 993 -33.00 21.48 1.32
C VAL A 993 -32.47 21.57 2.73
N ALA A 994 -31.19 21.26 2.92
CA ALA A 994 -30.57 21.20 4.23
C ALA A 994 -29.14 21.76 4.20
N ASP A 995 -28.79 22.49 5.25
CA ASP A 995 -27.43 22.87 5.64
C ASP A 995 -27.11 22.15 6.97
N ASP A 996 -26.71 22.88 8.03
CA ASP A 996 -26.65 22.33 9.38
C ASP A 996 -28.04 22.03 9.96
N ARG A 997 -29.12 22.46 9.29
CA ARG A 997 -30.52 22.26 9.67
C ARG A 997 -31.39 21.96 8.45
N LEU A 998 -32.62 21.53 8.69
CA LEU A 998 -33.61 21.35 7.62
C LEU A 998 -34.28 22.68 7.25
N ILE A 999 -33.99 23.21 6.05
CA ILE A 999 -34.52 24.49 5.55
C ILE A 999 -35.92 24.31 4.93
N ALA A 1000 -36.05 23.35 4.01
CA ALA A 1000 -37.30 23.11 3.29
C ALA A 1000 -37.48 21.62 2.95
N MET A 1001 -38.73 21.19 2.74
CA MET A 1001 -39.05 19.84 2.30
C MET A 1001 -40.27 19.83 1.37
N LYS A 1002 -40.31 18.87 0.45
CA LYS A 1002 -41.39 18.67 -0.52
C LYS A 1002 -41.49 17.21 -0.93
N SER A 1003 -42.67 16.62 -0.78
CA SER A 1003 -42.95 15.27 -1.29
C SER A 1003 -43.41 15.30 -2.75
N VAL A 1004 -42.85 14.43 -3.60
CA VAL A 1004 -43.19 14.32 -5.03
C VAL A 1004 -43.32 12.86 -5.46
N GLN A 1005 -44.17 12.58 -6.44
CA GLN A 1005 -44.21 11.27 -7.09
C GLN A 1005 -43.15 11.22 -8.20
N VAL A 1006 -42.40 10.12 -8.25
CA VAL A 1006 -41.33 9.92 -9.22
C VAL A 1006 -41.63 8.66 -10.03
N ALA A 1007 -41.80 8.83 -11.33
CA ALA A 1007 -41.97 7.72 -12.27
C ALA A 1007 -40.60 7.08 -12.59
N GLU A 1008 -40.60 5.89 -13.19
CA GLU A 1008 -39.35 5.22 -13.60
C GLU A 1008 -38.52 6.05 -14.60
N GLY A 1009 -39.17 6.93 -15.37
CA GLY A 1009 -38.51 7.87 -16.30
C GLY A 1009 -37.95 9.15 -15.67
N GLY A 1010 -38.03 9.31 -14.34
CA GLY A 1010 -37.54 10.50 -13.62
C GLY A 1010 -38.62 11.53 -13.27
N ALA A 1011 -38.19 12.58 -12.57
CA ALA A 1011 -39.03 13.73 -12.22
C ALA A 1011 -38.21 15.00 -12.00
N ASP A 1012 -38.78 16.14 -12.37
CA ASP A 1012 -38.23 17.47 -12.11
C ASP A 1012 -38.96 18.14 -10.94
N VAL A 1013 -38.21 18.76 -10.04
CA VAL A 1013 -38.74 19.40 -8.85
C VAL A 1013 -38.22 20.83 -8.73
N GLU A 1014 -39.12 21.79 -8.83
CA GLU A 1014 -38.80 23.21 -8.63
C GLU A 1014 -38.74 23.55 -7.13
N LEU A 1015 -37.63 24.19 -6.73
CA LEU A 1015 -37.35 24.69 -5.39
C LEU A 1015 -36.93 26.17 -5.44
N PRO A 1016 -37.61 27.09 -4.74
CA PRO A 1016 -37.20 28.50 -4.70
C PRO A 1016 -35.93 28.68 -3.85
N VAL A 1017 -34.92 29.36 -4.40
CA VAL A 1017 -33.67 29.68 -3.71
C VAL A 1017 -33.88 30.92 -2.86
N THR A 1018 -33.77 30.78 -1.53
CA THR A 1018 -34.01 31.87 -0.58
C THR A 1018 -32.72 32.30 0.12
N ALA A 1019 -32.75 33.43 0.82
CA ALA A 1019 -31.62 33.87 1.64
C ALA A 1019 -31.31 32.92 2.82
N GLU A 1020 -32.20 31.97 3.13
CA GLU A 1020 -31.96 30.97 4.17
C GLU A 1020 -30.98 29.88 3.75
N TRP A 1021 -30.71 29.73 2.45
CA TRP A 1021 -29.70 28.80 1.91
C TRP A 1021 -28.28 29.28 2.20
N GLY A 1022 -28.09 30.50 2.72
CA GLY A 1022 -26.77 31.02 3.10
C GLY A 1022 -25.80 31.07 1.91
N PRO A 1023 -24.54 30.60 2.08
CA PRO A 1023 -23.58 30.47 0.97
C PRO A 1023 -23.89 29.30 0.01
N GLY A 1024 -24.79 28.39 0.40
CA GLY A 1024 -25.20 27.21 -0.33
C GLY A 1024 -25.83 26.19 0.62
N ALA A 1025 -26.57 25.24 0.05
CA ALA A 1025 -27.23 24.19 0.80
C ALA A 1025 -27.23 22.88 0.01
N TYR A 1026 -27.31 21.74 0.69
CA TYR A 1026 -27.55 20.46 0.04
C TYR A 1026 -29.02 20.30 -0.30
N VAL A 1027 -29.28 19.94 -1.55
CA VAL A 1027 -30.56 19.41 -1.99
C VAL A 1027 -30.47 17.90 -1.92
N THR A 1028 -31.15 17.28 -0.96
CA THR A 1028 -31.19 15.82 -0.79
C THR A 1028 -32.57 15.27 -1.13
N ALA A 1029 -32.64 14.07 -1.70
CA ALA A 1029 -33.88 13.38 -1.99
C ALA A 1029 -33.84 11.94 -1.50
N MET A 1030 -34.85 11.56 -0.70
CA MET A 1030 -35.06 10.18 -0.27
C MET A 1030 -36.25 9.60 -1.04
N LEU A 1031 -36.00 8.68 -1.97
CA LEU A 1031 -37.01 7.98 -2.77
C LEU A 1031 -37.39 6.65 -2.13
N TYR A 1032 -38.69 6.42 -1.95
CA TYR A 1032 -39.24 5.23 -1.34
C TYR A 1032 -40.07 4.41 -2.34
N ARG A 1033 -39.75 3.12 -2.44
CA ARG A 1033 -40.56 2.13 -3.19
C ARG A 1033 -41.50 1.40 -2.23
N PRO A 1034 -42.80 1.31 -2.53
CA PRO A 1034 -43.72 0.49 -1.76
C PRO A 1034 -43.41 -1.01 -1.93
N MET A 1035 -43.89 -1.82 -0.99
CA MET A 1035 -43.86 -3.27 -1.10
C MET A 1035 -44.81 -3.79 -2.19
N ASP A 1036 -44.39 -4.84 -2.90
CA ASP A 1036 -45.21 -5.57 -3.87
C ASP A 1036 -45.01 -7.08 -3.67
N ILE A 1037 -45.97 -7.71 -2.97
CA ILE A 1037 -45.90 -9.12 -2.56
C ILE A 1037 -45.99 -10.06 -3.78
N ASP A 1038 -46.88 -9.76 -4.73
CA ASP A 1038 -47.12 -10.60 -5.90
C ASP A 1038 -45.86 -10.64 -6.80
N ALA A 1039 -45.18 -9.51 -6.95
CA ALA A 1039 -43.91 -9.44 -7.65
C ALA A 1039 -42.68 -9.82 -6.80
N ARG A 1040 -42.88 -10.22 -5.53
CA ARG A 1040 -41.81 -10.53 -4.56
C ARG A 1040 -40.77 -9.41 -4.40
N ARG A 1041 -41.24 -8.16 -4.44
CA ARG A 1041 -40.41 -6.96 -4.31
C ARG A 1041 -40.63 -6.34 -2.93
N MET A 1042 -39.57 -6.38 -2.12
CA MET A 1042 -39.55 -5.73 -0.81
C MET A 1042 -39.51 -4.19 -0.94
N PRO A 1043 -39.93 -3.45 0.10
CA PRO A 1043 -39.75 -2.01 0.18
C PRO A 1043 -38.29 -1.62 -0.13
N GLY A 1044 -38.11 -0.50 -0.81
CA GLY A 1044 -36.79 -0.01 -1.19
C GLY A 1044 -36.63 1.46 -0.85
N ARG A 1045 -35.39 1.88 -0.62
CA ARG A 1045 -35.02 3.28 -0.43
C ARG A 1045 -33.81 3.60 -1.30
N ALA A 1046 -33.83 4.77 -1.93
CA ALA A 1046 -32.67 5.37 -2.56
C ALA A 1046 -32.50 6.81 -2.05
N ILE A 1047 -31.26 7.25 -1.85
CA ILE A 1047 -30.89 8.58 -1.36
C ILE A 1047 -29.91 9.21 -2.35
N GLY A 1048 -30.14 10.47 -2.64
CA GLY A 1048 -29.22 11.31 -3.40
C GLY A 1048 -29.11 12.67 -2.75
N LEU A 1049 -28.01 13.36 -3.05
CA LEU A 1049 -27.81 14.74 -2.64
C LEU A 1049 -26.98 15.48 -3.67
N GLN A 1050 -27.12 16.80 -3.68
CA GLN A 1050 -26.33 17.70 -4.50
C GLN A 1050 -26.11 19.01 -3.75
N TRP A 1051 -24.88 19.53 -3.75
CA TRP A 1051 -24.62 20.87 -3.26
C TRP A 1051 -25.13 21.92 -4.24
N ALA A 1052 -25.96 22.85 -3.77
CA ALA A 1052 -26.42 24.02 -4.52
C ALA A 1052 -25.71 25.27 -3.99
N ALA A 1053 -24.73 25.78 -4.75
CA ALA A 1053 -24.04 27.00 -4.36
C ALA A 1053 -24.94 28.23 -4.53
N VAL A 1054 -24.85 29.18 -3.60
CA VAL A 1054 -25.51 30.49 -3.75
C VAL A 1054 -24.46 31.52 -4.14
N ASP A 1055 -24.78 32.37 -5.10
CA ASP A 1055 -23.92 33.47 -5.52
C ASP A 1055 -23.79 34.49 -4.39
N PRO A 1056 -22.56 34.77 -3.89
CA PRO A 1056 -22.36 35.81 -2.89
C PRO A 1056 -22.63 37.22 -3.44
N GLU A 1057 -22.71 37.42 -4.76
CA GLU A 1057 -22.94 38.70 -5.42
C GLU A 1057 -22.06 39.84 -4.85
N SER A 1058 -22.67 40.90 -4.29
CA SER A 1058 -21.94 42.04 -3.72
C SER A 1058 -21.21 41.73 -2.40
N ARG A 1059 -21.24 40.48 -1.93
CA ARG A 1059 -20.58 40.06 -0.69
C ARG A 1059 -19.15 39.56 -0.91
N LYS A 1060 -18.77 39.29 -2.16
CA LYS A 1060 -17.41 38.93 -2.56
C LYS A 1060 -16.70 40.16 -3.12
N LEU A 1061 -15.59 40.57 -2.52
CA LEU A 1061 -14.80 41.70 -3.00
C LEU A 1061 -13.89 41.27 -4.15
N ASP A 1062 -13.83 42.08 -5.21
CA ASP A 1062 -12.93 41.83 -6.34
C ASP A 1062 -11.60 42.56 -6.10
N VAL A 1063 -10.63 41.88 -5.50
CA VAL A 1063 -9.32 42.46 -5.14
C VAL A 1063 -8.28 42.10 -6.20
N ALA A 1064 -7.68 43.12 -6.82
CA ALA A 1064 -6.56 42.97 -7.74
C ALA A 1064 -5.33 43.71 -7.21
N ILE A 1065 -4.18 43.05 -7.23
CA ILE A 1065 -2.89 43.62 -6.82
C ILE A 1065 -1.97 43.63 -8.04
N SER A 1066 -1.32 44.76 -8.30
CA SER A 1066 -0.33 44.90 -9.37
C SER A 1066 0.93 45.59 -8.88
N SER A 1067 2.07 45.16 -9.41
CA SER A 1067 3.39 45.73 -9.15
C SER A 1067 4.27 45.58 -10.39
N GLU A 1068 5.46 46.17 -10.39
CA GLU A 1068 6.45 45.96 -11.46
C GLU A 1068 6.96 44.52 -11.49
N ASP A 1069 7.16 43.95 -12.69
CA ASP A 1069 7.65 42.56 -12.88
C ASP A 1069 9.07 42.33 -12.31
N VAL A 1070 9.91 43.37 -12.32
CA VAL A 1070 11.30 43.32 -11.84
C VAL A 1070 11.63 44.59 -11.07
N THR A 1071 12.09 44.44 -9.83
CA THR A 1071 12.59 45.56 -9.01
C THR A 1071 14.03 45.33 -8.55
N ARG A 1072 14.79 46.41 -8.34
CA ARG A 1072 16.17 46.33 -7.83
C ARG A 1072 16.19 46.26 -6.30
N PRO A 1073 17.13 45.52 -5.69
CA PRO A 1073 17.28 45.49 -4.23
C PRO A 1073 17.51 46.87 -3.63
N ARG A 1074 16.99 47.10 -2.42
CA ARG A 1074 17.08 48.37 -1.68
C ARG A 1074 16.41 49.57 -2.38
N GLY A 1075 15.49 49.32 -3.33
CA GLY A 1075 14.59 50.31 -3.93
C GLY A 1075 13.20 50.33 -3.29
N GLN A 1076 12.35 51.27 -3.72
CA GLN A 1076 10.92 51.26 -3.40
C GLN A 1076 10.19 50.31 -4.35
N LEU A 1077 9.28 49.48 -3.82
CA LEU A 1077 8.36 48.66 -4.60
C LEU A 1077 6.97 49.32 -4.62
N PRO A 1078 6.56 49.97 -5.72
CA PRO A 1078 5.19 50.45 -5.85
C PRO A 1078 4.24 49.26 -6.00
N VAL A 1079 3.20 49.20 -5.16
CA VAL A 1079 2.12 48.20 -5.22
C VAL A 1079 0.80 48.93 -5.33
N GLU A 1080 0.06 48.67 -6.41
CA GLU A 1080 -1.28 49.17 -6.62
C GLU A 1080 -2.30 48.10 -6.24
N VAL A 1081 -3.25 48.46 -5.37
CA VAL A 1081 -4.34 47.59 -4.93
C VAL A 1081 -5.65 48.19 -5.41
N ASN A 1082 -6.35 47.46 -6.26
CA ASN A 1082 -7.68 47.82 -6.75
C ASN A 1082 -8.73 46.93 -6.08
N ILE A 1083 -9.74 47.56 -5.47
CA ILE A 1083 -10.85 46.87 -4.81
C ILE A 1083 -12.14 47.25 -5.55
N ALA A 1084 -12.65 46.32 -6.34
CA ALA A 1084 -13.93 46.42 -7.02
C ALA A 1084 -15.03 45.66 -6.26
N ASN A 1085 -16.28 45.79 -6.74
CA ASN A 1085 -17.49 45.24 -6.10
C ASN A 1085 -17.76 45.74 -4.66
N LEU A 1086 -17.17 46.88 -4.28
CA LEU A 1086 -17.45 47.63 -3.06
C LEU A 1086 -18.28 48.88 -3.41
N LYS A 1087 -19.35 49.18 -2.67
CA LYS A 1087 -20.14 50.38 -2.99
C LYS A 1087 -19.36 51.64 -2.64
N ALA A 1088 -19.53 52.68 -3.46
CA ALA A 1088 -18.85 53.96 -3.26
C ALA A 1088 -19.16 54.53 -1.86
N GLY A 1089 -18.11 54.83 -1.09
CA GLY A 1089 -18.21 55.34 0.28
C GLY A 1089 -18.19 54.27 1.38
N GLU A 1090 -18.20 52.98 1.04
CA GLU A 1090 -17.99 51.91 2.01
C GLU A 1090 -16.51 51.76 2.41
N LYS A 1091 -16.27 51.28 3.63
CA LYS A 1091 -14.92 51.05 4.17
C LYS A 1091 -14.50 49.62 3.88
N ALA A 1092 -13.27 49.45 3.40
CA ALA A 1092 -12.60 48.16 3.32
C ALA A 1092 -11.35 48.14 4.21
N TYR A 1093 -11.05 46.98 4.76
CA TYR A 1093 -9.82 46.69 5.49
C TYR A 1093 -9.06 45.63 4.70
N PHE A 1094 -7.74 45.78 4.59
CA PHE A 1094 -6.88 44.80 3.94
C PHE A 1094 -5.59 44.62 4.72
N THR A 1095 -5.03 43.43 4.63
CA THR A 1095 -3.66 43.11 5.04
C THR A 1095 -2.85 42.82 3.78
N LEU A 1096 -1.62 43.31 3.72
CA LEU A 1096 -0.70 43.09 2.61
C LEU A 1096 0.60 42.52 3.14
N ALA A 1097 1.03 41.38 2.60
CA ALA A 1097 2.28 40.73 2.94
C ALA A 1097 3.13 40.52 1.68
N ALA A 1098 4.45 40.67 1.81
CA ALA A 1098 5.42 40.37 0.78
C ALA A 1098 6.45 39.40 1.37
N VAL A 1099 6.44 38.15 0.90
CA VAL A 1099 7.24 37.06 1.46
C VAL A 1099 8.11 36.45 0.37
N ASP A 1100 9.34 36.10 0.73
CA ASP A 1100 10.25 35.37 -0.15
C ASP A 1100 9.65 34.01 -0.57
N LEU A 1101 9.58 33.77 -1.88
CA LEU A 1101 9.05 32.52 -2.44
C LEU A 1101 9.80 31.28 -1.93
N GLY A 1102 11.11 31.38 -1.66
CA GLY A 1102 11.89 30.31 -1.06
C GLY A 1102 11.39 29.92 0.33
N ILE A 1103 10.86 30.87 1.10
CA ILE A 1103 10.27 30.60 2.42
C ILE A 1103 8.90 29.94 2.28
N LEU A 1104 8.06 30.42 1.35
CA LEU A 1104 6.73 29.84 1.11
C LEU A 1104 6.81 28.40 0.59
N THR A 1105 7.78 28.12 -0.27
CA THR A 1105 8.00 26.79 -0.86
C THR A 1105 8.40 25.74 0.18
N LEU A 1106 9.15 26.11 1.23
CA LEU A 1106 9.55 25.19 2.31
C LEU A 1106 8.36 24.51 3.00
N THR A 1107 7.24 25.22 3.14
CA THR A 1107 6.03 24.71 3.80
C THR A 1107 4.84 24.57 2.86
N ARG A 1108 5.02 24.82 1.56
CA ARG A 1108 3.93 24.94 0.58
C ARG A 1108 2.79 25.83 1.09
N HIS A 1109 3.14 26.98 1.65
CA HIS A 1109 2.18 27.88 2.30
C HIS A 1109 1.14 28.38 1.28
N PRO A 1110 -0.17 28.14 1.49
CA PRO A 1110 -1.19 28.53 0.53
C PRO A 1110 -1.39 30.06 0.53
N VAL A 1111 -1.86 30.58 -0.61
CA VAL A 1111 -2.33 31.97 -0.69
C VAL A 1111 -3.60 32.09 0.19
N PRO A 1112 -3.71 33.13 1.04
CA PRO A 1112 -4.91 33.33 1.85
C PRO A 1112 -6.18 33.46 0.98
N ASP A 1113 -7.19 32.62 1.25
CA ASP A 1113 -8.46 32.55 0.52
C ASP A 1113 -9.67 32.59 1.49
N PRO A 1114 -10.03 33.77 2.00
CA PRO A 1114 -11.22 33.92 2.85
C PRO A 1114 -12.53 33.70 2.08
N ASP A 1115 -12.56 33.93 0.76
CA ASP A 1115 -13.76 33.75 -0.05
C ASP A 1115 -14.13 32.27 -0.16
N GLY A 1116 -13.15 31.42 -0.50
CA GLY A 1116 -13.30 29.97 -0.47
C GLY A 1116 -13.66 29.44 0.92
N TRP A 1117 -13.15 30.05 1.99
CA TRP A 1117 -13.50 29.70 3.37
C TRP A 1117 -14.97 29.96 3.70
N TYR A 1118 -15.50 31.14 3.37
CA TYR A 1118 -16.85 31.54 3.78
C TYR A 1118 -17.96 31.12 2.82
N PHE A 1119 -17.67 31.09 1.51
CA PHE A 1119 -18.65 30.84 0.44
C PHE A 1119 -18.45 29.50 -0.27
N GLY A 1120 -17.46 28.70 0.13
CA GLY A 1120 -17.23 27.34 -0.35
C GLY A 1120 -18.26 26.33 0.18
N GLN A 1121 -18.19 25.12 -0.36
CA GLN A 1121 -19.01 23.98 0.06
C GLN A 1121 -18.75 23.63 1.54
N ARG A 1122 -19.83 23.29 2.25
CA ARG A 1122 -19.83 22.91 3.66
C ARG A 1122 -20.43 21.53 3.91
#